data_AF-G0UPI4-F1
#
_entry.id   AF-G0UPI4-F1
#
_cell.length_a   1.000
_cell.length_b   1.000
_cell.length_c   1.000
_cell.angle_alpha   90.00
_cell.angle_beta   90.00
_cell.angle_gamma   90.00
#
_symmetry.space_group_name_H-M   'P 1'
#
loop_
_entity.id
_entity.type
_entity.pdbx_description
1 polymer ?
#
loop_
_entity_poly.entity_id
_entity_poly.type
_entity_poly.pdbx_seq_one_letter_code
_entity_poly.pdbx_strand_id
1 'polypeptide(L)'
;KRVGGIFHTLCRSLVPTMSNMLATSASWDYSTFYTPLLYLLKCALRVFGAGSFEVGFYPYLLEITWRLARVVSATGQPLEYIQKGQRLMEYAVKIQLKMVRVFVSEMSSLPLTFFVCESDDGVDDTSLFSLLVAIMESPIDIVVTEKLVCRAMNVFADLLMAEDSNSFVAECITSLANSQVLLKRIVGRIFHFLADQADSESLRNWDLDPERCAAELVRVTDDTEHVTPCAEELILLLTGSSICAQRSLRLTWEMANSLLVDGSVEQVTAALHVIGTCCYTMSAELDPTIYMDFLTGKLLPIMVTAAAAGGAADDVYHAFSSPFVVRRVIWVVGMWCESVQSLAARCEVHRVLASLLGPSSHVVLQLVALRSIGNFMEDPHFRVEEVPPERVNSILVAIQRLLSQLHSPATVEHLVGLVNGMIMQRLLHVGSGELLLNMILPAVYRAVGAAQGAIVGEEADCECDDEDGDDIDNGRLHAHSLDMLLECVSSCVSIAAPELEERIWTLFAQVVVPCTQPYGPLRMWVEESAWELLLSMCNAANLWLQTTHDALMFCLENMTREIAARHIVVRCVYVLLLLCPEPEKHTCPALVDHAMKELTETENGAIADAYFALLAVILQRGNSTLRSYMVSAFLESFLNVDSVQSETFTTQLSVLLAWSLLPCKITDNCQAASLDAIAHGLSRHPNASSFVEGVVLLFDVSPSKLVTDLLVCLLQQVLSAEHALLHQLIGTSDRAMAQKAIEGVLTPPVGFQQGLGEGDAGEASRDPTEMLLELLGDGQLGANSPHAARLRDVFGACIVS
;
A
#
# COMPACT_ATOMS: atom_id res chain seq x y z
N LYS A 1 -18.49 -27.17 5.04
CA LYS A 1 -18.24 -26.50 6.34
C LYS A 1 -18.16 -27.58 7.42
N ARG A 2 -17.14 -27.55 8.30
CA ARG A 2 -16.91 -28.55 9.35
C ARG A 2 -17.99 -28.39 10.43
N VAL A 3 -18.88 -29.35 10.56
CA VAL A 3 -19.88 -29.37 11.65
C VAL A 3 -19.19 -29.90 12.91
N GLY A 4 -19.30 -29.16 14.02
CA GLY A 4 -18.46 -29.27 15.22
C GLY A 4 -18.22 -30.70 15.74
N GLY A 5 -16.97 -31.01 16.12
CA GLY A 5 -16.52 -32.23 16.82
C GLY A 5 -16.68 -33.58 16.08
N ILE A 6 -17.61 -33.68 15.14
CA ILE A 6 -17.97 -34.92 14.43
C ILE A 6 -16.82 -35.41 13.55
N PHE A 7 -16.08 -34.49 12.91
CA PHE A 7 -14.93 -34.84 12.08
C PHE A 7 -13.85 -35.58 12.87
N HIS A 8 -13.44 -35.05 14.03
CA HIS A 8 -12.44 -35.69 14.90
C HIS A 8 -12.93 -37.05 15.42
N THR A 9 -14.23 -37.17 15.75
CA THR A 9 -14.83 -38.42 16.22
C THR A 9 -14.81 -39.50 15.14
N LEU A 10 -15.19 -39.14 13.90
CA LEU A 10 -15.11 -40.03 12.74
C LEU A 10 -13.66 -40.44 12.46
N CYS A 11 -12.72 -39.50 12.46
CA CYS A 11 -11.30 -39.81 12.26
C CYS A 11 -10.78 -40.80 13.30
N ARG A 12 -11.07 -40.59 14.61
CA ARG A 12 -10.71 -41.55 15.66
C ARG A 12 -11.29 -42.94 15.45
N SER A 13 -12.54 -43.04 14.97
CA SER A 13 -13.16 -44.35 14.68
C SER A 13 -12.49 -45.10 13.52
N LEU A 14 -11.85 -44.37 12.59
CA LEU A 14 -11.15 -44.93 11.44
C LEU A 14 -9.71 -45.32 11.74
N VAL A 15 -9.10 -44.78 12.82
CA VAL A 15 -7.70 -45.03 13.19
C VAL A 15 -7.36 -46.53 13.21
N PRO A 16 -8.08 -47.43 13.91
CA PRO A 16 -7.70 -48.84 13.99
C PRO A 16 -7.69 -49.53 12.62
N THR A 17 -8.70 -49.26 11.79
CA THR A 17 -8.80 -49.85 10.45
C THR A 17 -7.71 -49.31 9.54
N MET A 18 -7.45 -48.01 9.58
CA MET A 18 -6.42 -47.38 8.76
C MET A 18 -5.01 -47.78 9.17
N SER A 19 -4.69 -47.81 10.47
CA SER A 19 -3.38 -48.25 10.96
C SER A 19 -3.10 -49.71 10.58
N ASN A 20 -4.11 -50.60 10.62
CA ASN A 20 -3.97 -51.97 10.14
C ASN A 20 -3.71 -52.05 8.62
N MET A 21 -4.47 -51.30 7.82
CA MET A 21 -4.27 -51.27 6.36
C MET A 21 -2.90 -50.71 5.99
N LEU A 22 -2.46 -49.66 6.69
CA LEU A 22 -1.15 -49.07 6.54
C LEU A 22 -0.06 -50.09 6.91
N ALA A 23 -0.12 -50.71 8.08
CA ALA A 23 0.84 -51.76 8.46
C ALA A 23 0.96 -52.88 7.40
N THR A 24 -0.16 -53.33 6.82
CA THR A 24 -0.13 -54.34 5.73
C THR A 24 0.46 -53.80 4.42
N SER A 25 0.37 -52.50 4.17
CA SER A 25 0.90 -51.88 2.95
C SER A 25 2.43 -51.85 2.89
N ALA A 26 3.10 -52.10 4.02
CA ALA A 26 4.56 -52.13 4.13
C ALA A 26 5.18 -53.17 3.20
N SER A 27 4.51 -54.30 2.98
CA SER A 27 5.00 -55.37 2.11
C SER A 27 4.62 -55.19 0.64
N TRP A 28 3.85 -54.16 0.30
CA TRP A 28 3.37 -53.96 -1.06
C TRP A 28 4.47 -53.37 -1.94
N ASP A 29 4.54 -53.86 -3.17
CA ASP A 29 5.32 -53.20 -4.21
C ASP A 29 4.59 -51.92 -4.64
N TYR A 30 5.24 -50.76 -4.47
CA TYR A 30 4.54 -49.49 -4.64
C TYR A 30 4.17 -49.19 -6.08
N SER A 31 4.86 -49.80 -7.04
CA SER A 31 4.57 -49.59 -8.46
C SER A 31 3.35 -50.37 -8.90
N THR A 32 3.24 -51.61 -8.40
CA THR A 32 2.11 -52.51 -8.65
C THR A 32 0.86 -52.02 -7.94
N PHE A 33 1.00 -51.52 -6.70
CA PHE A 33 -0.10 -51.05 -5.86
C PHE A 33 -0.18 -49.52 -5.74
N TYR A 34 0.27 -48.79 -6.77
CA TYR A 34 0.32 -47.33 -6.75
C TYR A 34 -1.03 -46.67 -6.43
N THR A 35 -2.08 -47.01 -7.16
CA THR A 35 -3.41 -46.39 -6.98
C THR A 35 -3.99 -46.65 -5.58
N PRO A 36 -3.99 -47.90 -5.05
CA PRO A 36 -4.35 -48.17 -3.66
C PRO A 36 -3.52 -47.38 -2.64
N LEU A 37 -2.19 -47.33 -2.79
CA LEU A 37 -1.31 -46.61 -1.86
C LEU A 37 -1.55 -45.10 -1.87
N LEU A 38 -1.73 -44.51 -3.06
CA LEU A 38 -2.04 -43.09 -3.20
C LEU A 38 -3.37 -42.75 -2.54
N TYR A 39 -4.38 -43.60 -2.72
CA TYR A 39 -5.68 -43.43 -2.07
C TYR A 39 -5.56 -43.55 -0.54
N LEU A 40 -4.79 -44.53 -0.06
CA LEU A 40 -4.53 -44.72 1.37
C LEU A 40 -3.83 -43.51 1.99
N LEU A 41 -2.79 -42.96 1.34
CA LEU A 41 -2.11 -41.73 1.78
C LEU A 41 -3.01 -40.50 1.74
N LYS A 42 -3.89 -40.37 0.73
CA LYS A 42 -4.89 -39.30 0.68
C LYS A 42 -5.87 -39.38 1.85
N CYS A 43 -6.31 -40.60 2.21
CA CYS A 43 -7.14 -40.82 3.39
C CYS A 43 -6.36 -40.53 4.67
N ALA A 44 -5.11 -40.98 4.75
CA ALA A 44 -4.24 -40.78 5.91
C ALA A 44 -3.99 -39.29 6.17
N LEU A 45 -3.84 -38.48 5.12
CA LEU A 45 -3.76 -37.03 5.24
C LEU A 45 -4.99 -36.40 5.89
N ARG A 46 -6.19 -36.94 5.66
CA ARG A 46 -7.41 -36.45 6.32
C ARG A 46 -7.49 -36.91 7.77
N VAL A 47 -7.21 -38.19 8.02
CA VAL A 47 -7.34 -38.81 9.34
C VAL A 47 -6.18 -38.43 10.26
N PHE A 48 -4.95 -38.75 9.88
CA PHE A 48 -3.74 -38.53 10.68
C PHE A 48 -3.09 -37.16 10.48
N GLY A 49 -3.38 -36.47 9.36
CA GLY A 49 -2.88 -35.12 9.13
C GLY A 49 -3.76 -34.01 9.72
N ALA A 50 -5.05 -34.27 9.98
CA ALA A 50 -5.95 -33.21 10.46
C ALA A 50 -6.99 -33.66 11.50
N GLY A 51 -7.24 -34.97 11.62
CA GLY A 51 -8.32 -35.51 12.44
C GLY A 51 -7.88 -36.03 13.81
N SER A 52 -6.80 -36.81 13.87
CA SER A 52 -6.30 -37.44 15.09
C SER A 52 -4.80 -37.69 14.99
N PHE A 53 -4.05 -37.37 16.04
CA PHE A 53 -2.67 -37.81 16.18
C PHE A 53 -2.63 -39.29 16.58
N GLU A 54 -1.75 -40.08 15.97
CA GLU A 54 -1.55 -41.49 16.30
C GLU A 54 -0.06 -41.81 16.34
N VAL A 55 0.44 -42.16 17.53
CA VAL A 55 1.88 -42.25 17.82
C VAL A 55 2.58 -43.33 16.99
N GLY A 56 1.93 -44.47 16.71
CA GLY A 56 2.51 -45.56 15.93
C GLY A 56 2.57 -45.29 14.43
N PHE A 57 1.68 -44.45 13.91
CA PHE A 57 1.58 -44.15 12.49
C PHE A 57 2.75 -43.32 11.95
N TYR A 58 3.23 -42.32 12.68
CA TYR A 58 4.28 -41.42 12.16
C TYR A 58 5.64 -42.11 11.96
N PRO A 59 6.13 -42.96 12.90
CA PRO A 59 7.33 -43.78 12.67
C PRO A 59 7.18 -44.69 11.45
N TYR A 60 6.00 -45.32 11.31
CA TYR A 60 5.69 -46.17 10.17
C TYR A 60 5.70 -45.39 8.83
N LEU A 61 5.08 -44.20 8.82
CA LEU A 61 5.08 -43.32 7.66
C LEU A 61 6.51 -42.88 7.29
N LEU A 62 7.34 -42.57 8.29
CA LEU A 62 8.75 -42.19 8.10
C LEU A 62 9.55 -43.34 7.46
N GLU A 63 9.37 -44.57 7.94
CA GLU A 63 10.01 -45.77 7.36
C GLU A 63 9.63 -45.98 5.88
N ILE A 64 8.33 -45.90 5.56
CA ILE A 64 7.87 -45.99 4.16
C ILE A 64 8.51 -44.88 3.33
N THR A 65 8.55 -43.65 3.85
CA THR A 65 9.05 -42.50 3.08
C THR A 65 10.54 -42.65 2.79
N TRP A 66 11.34 -43.15 3.73
CA TRP A 66 12.74 -43.50 3.50
C TRP A 66 12.89 -44.60 2.45
N ARG A 67 12.05 -45.64 2.50
CA ARG A 67 12.07 -46.69 1.49
C ARG A 67 11.74 -46.15 0.11
N LEU A 68 10.72 -45.29 -0.01
CA LEU A 68 10.38 -44.63 -1.26
C LEU A 68 11.54 -43.76 -1.76
N ALA A 69 12.13 -42.92 -0.89
CA ALA A 69 13.27 -42.07 -1.24
C ALA A 69 14.43 -42.89 -1.82
N ARG A 70 14.83 -43.97 -1.13
CA ARG A 70 15.92 -44.86 -1.59
C ARG A 70 15.64 -45.48 -2.95
N VAL A 71 14.38 -45.83 -3.23
CA VAL A 71 14.03 -46.46 -4.50
C VAL A 71 13.93 -45.43 -5.63
N VAL A 72 13.37 -44.25 -5.37
CA VAL A 72 13.26 -43.17 -6.37
C VAL A 72 14.63 -42.63 -6.75
N SER A 73 15.58 -42.60 -5.80
CA SER A 73 16.97 -42.21 -6.05
C SER A 73 17.83 -43.30 -6.70
N ALA A 74 17.31 -44.52 -6.91
CA ALA A 74 18.06 -45.60 -7.52
C ALA A 74 18.26 -45.36 -9.03
N THR A 75 19.50 -45.47 -9.50
CA THR A 75 19.83 -45.28 -10.93
C THR A 75 19.18 -46.33 -11.83
N GLY A 76 18.68 -45.92 -13.00
CA GLY A 76 18.16 -46.84 -14.03
C GLY A 76 16.69 -47.26 -13.85
N GLN A 77 15.95 -46.62 -12.94
CA GLN A 77 14.50 -46.85 -12.80
C GLN A 77 13.71 -46.22 -13.97
N PRO A 78 12.61 -46.85 -14.43
CA PRO A 78 11.74 -46.25 -15.44
C PRO A 78 11.12 -44.94 -14.95
N LEU A 79 10.96 -43.95 -15.84
CA LEU A 79 10.40 -42.63 -15.50
C LEU A 79 9.03 -42.73 -14.82
N GLU A 80 8.14 -43.62 -15.30
CA GLU A 80 6.82 -43.84 -14.70
C GLU A 80 6.92 -44.34 -13.24
N TYR A 81 7.94 -45.12 -12.93
CA TYR A 81 8.19 -45.69 -11.60
C TYR A 81 8.64 -44.58 -10.63
N ILE A 82 9.55 -43.72 -11.10
CA ILE A 82 10.02 -42.52 -10.39
C ILE A 82 8.85 -41.57 -10.11
N GLN A 83 8.04 -41.23 -11.12
CA GLN A 83 6.90 -40.33 -10.99
C GLN A 83 5.85 -40.83 -9.98
N LYS A 84 5.56 -42.14 -9.98
CA LYS A 84 4.68 -42.76 -8.99
C LYS A 84 5.26 -42.65 -7.57
N GLY A 85 6.56 -42.92 -7.41
CA GLY A 85 7.26 -42.79 -6.14
C GLY A 85 7.28 -41.35 -5.61
N GLN A 86 7.64 -40.38 -6.47
CA GLN A 86 7.60 -38.95 -6.19
C GLN A 86 6.23 -38.52 -5.66
N ARG A 87 5.15 -38.95 -6.35
CA ARG A 87 3.79 -38.60 -5.96
C ARG A 87 3.39 -39.19 -4.60
N LEU A 88 3.83 -40.40 -4.27
CA LEU A 88 3.60 -41.00 -2.96
C LEU A 88 4.39 -40.25 -1.86
N MET A 89 5.67 -39.94 -2.11
CA MET A 89 6.50 -39.16 -1.18
C MET A 89 5.92 -37.78 -0.91
N GLU A 90 5.42 -37.11 -1.95
CA GLU A 90 4.69 -35.85 -1.85
C GLU A 90 3.57 -35.89 -0.80
N TYR A 91 2.73 -36.92 -0.81
CA TYR A 91 1.66 -37.06 0.17
C TYR A 91 2.21 -37.42 1.55
N ALA A 92 3.22 -38.29 1.63
CA ALA A 92 3.82 -38.67 2.90
C ALA A 92 4.44 -37.47 3.63
N VAL A 93 5.24 -36.65 2.95
CA VAL A 93 5.81 -35.42 3.53
C VAL A 93 4.72 -34.40 3.82
N LYS A 94 3.65 -34.33 3.01
CA LYS A 94 2.49 -33.46 3.32
C LYS A 94 1.79 -33.87 4.61
N ILE A 95 1.75 -35.17 4.94
CA ILE A 95 1.22 -35.65 6.22
C ILE A 95 2.14 -35.24 7.37
N GLN A 96 3.47 -35.38 7.21
CA GLN A 96 4.44 -34.92 8.21
C GLN A 96 4.39 -33.40 8.43
N LEU A 97 4.26 -32.62 7.36
CA LEU A 97 4.03 -31.17 7.46
C LEU A 97 2.75 -30.86 8.24
N LYS A 98 1.68 -31.60 7.98
CA LYS A 98 0.42 -31.45 8.72
C LYS A 98 0.51 -31.90 10.17
N MET A 99 1.32 -32.92 10.48
CA MET A 99 1.63 -33.33 11.84
C MET A 99 2.20 -32.14 12.62
N VAL A 100 3.22 -31.48 12.06
CA VAL A 100 3.83 -30.31 12.69
C VAL A 100 2.83 -29.17 12.80
N ARG A 101 2.11 -28.78 11.74
CA ARG A 101 1.17 -27.63 11.80
C ARG A 101 -0.02 -27.82 12.73
N VAL A 102 -0.60 -29.02 12.78
CA VAL A 102 -1.90 -29.26 13.42
C VAL A 102 -1.75 -29.81 14.83
N PHE A 103 -0.71 -30.62 15.06
CA PHE A 103 -0.57 -31.40 16.29
C PHE A 103 0.73 -31.07 17.05
N VAL A 104 1.22 -29.82 16.97
CA VAL A 104 2.44 -29.35 17.66
C VAL A 104 2.49 -29.83 19.12
N SER A 105 1.39 -29.66 19.86
CA SER A 105 1.29 -30.02 21.29
C SER A 105 1.36 -31.51 21.59
N GLU A 106 1.11 -32.37 20.60
CA GLU A 106 1.08 -33.83 20.76
C GLU A 106 2.41 -34.49 20.33
N MET A 107 3.31 -33.72 19.69
CA MET A 107 4.58 -34.25 19.16
C MET A 107 5.52 -34.80 20.24
N SER A 108 5.41 -34.36 21.49
CA SER A 108 6.20 -34.88 22.61
C SER A 108 5.90 -36.34 22.96
N SER A 109 4.88 -36.94 22.35
CA SER A 109 4.60 -38.38 22.44
C SER A 109 5.47 -39.23 21.49
N LEU A 110 6.14 -38.61 20.52
CA LEU A 110 7.16 -39.25 19.69
C LEU A 110 8.54 -39.12 20.35
N PRO A 111 9.44 -40.10 20.18
CA PRO A 111 10.80 -40.00 20.72
C PRO A 111 11.61 -38.94 19.96
N LEU A 112 12.56 -38.28 20.63
CA LEU A 112 13.48 -37.32 20.00
C LEU A 112 14.23 -37.93 18.78
N THR A 113 14.56 -39.23 18.87
CA THR A 113 15.19 -40.00 17.80
C THR A 113 14.38 -40.11 16.51
N PHE A 114 13.07 -39.87 16.57
CA PHE A 114 12.23 -39.72 15.38
C PHE A 114 12.64 -38.49 14.56
N PHE A 115 13.02 -37.40 15.21
CA PHE A 115 13.36 -36.13 14.57
C PHE A 115 14.84 -36.06 14.19
N VAL A 116 15.73 -36.50 15.07
CA VAL A 116 17.19 -36.41 14.89
C VAL A 116 17.92 -37.57 15.56
N CYS A 117 18.93 -38.13 14.88
CA CYS A 117 19.77 -39.17 15.47
C CYS A 117 20.88 -38.55 16.33
N GLU A 118 21.07 -39.04 17.56
CA GLU A 118 22.09 -38.54 18.49
C GLU A 118 23.50 -39.11 18.24
N SER A 119 23.64 -40.15 17.41
CA SER A 119 24.92 -40.82 17.15
C SER A 119 25.57 -40.34 15.84
N ASP A 120 26.70 -39.65 15.94
CA ASP A 120 27.56 -39.20 14.83
C ASP A 120 28.29 -40.35 14.09
N ASP A 121 28.05 -41.62 14.45
CA ASP A 121 28.77 -42.80 13.95
C ASP A 121 28.39 -43.24 12.51
N GLY A 122 27.67 -42.42 11.76
CA GLY A 122 27.69 -42.43 10.29
C GLY A 122 27.08 -43.64 9.55
N VAL A 123 26.41 -44.57 10.22
CA VAL A 123 25.76 -45.72 9.53
C VAL A 123 24.25 -45.70 9.76
N ASP A 124 23.53 -45.25 8.73
CA ASP A 124 22.06 -45.29 8.55
C ASP A 124 21.19 -44.43 9.49
N ASP A 125 21.44 -43.11 9.54
CA ASP A 125 20.46 -42.16 10.11
C ASP A 125 19.15 -42.18 9.29
N THR A 126 18.07 -42.61 9.94
CA THR A 126 16.71 -42.70 9.37
C THR A 126 15.72 -41.75 10.05
N SER A 127 16.22 -40.71 10.72
CA SER A 127 15.40 -39.66 11.32
C SER A 127 14.67 -38.79 10.28
N LEU A 128 13.66 -38.04 10.73
CA LEU A 128 12.90 -37.12 9.90
C LEU A 128 13.80 -36.01 9.34
N PHE A 129 14.64 -35.36 10.15
CA PHE A 129 15.50 -34.27 9.65
C PHE A 129 16.47 -34.75 8.58
N SER A 130 17.07 -35.93 8.76
CA SER A 130 17.94 -36.53 7.74
C SER A 130 17.20 -36.86 6.45
N LEU A 131 15.93 -37.28 6.53
CA LEU A 131 15.09 -37.51 5.34
C LEU A 131 14.82 -36.19 4.60
N LEU A 132 14.43 -35.15 5.32
CA LEU A 132 14.11 -33.84 4.73
C LEU A 132 15.34 -33.24 4.05
N VAL A 133 16.52 -33.32 4.68
CA VAL A 133 17.78 -32.90 4.06
C VAL A 133 18.10 -33.72 2.81
N ALA A 134 17.92 -35.05 2.84
CA ALA A 134 18.12 -35.89 1.66
C ALA A 134 17.16 -35.54 0.51
N ILE A 135 15.91 -35.18 0.83
CA ILE A 135 14.94 -34.68 -0.15
C ILE A 135 15.41 -33.34 -0.74
N MET A 136 15.86 -32.42 0.10
CA MET A 136 16.36 -31.11 -0.36
C MET A 136 17.56 -31.26 -1.29
N GLU A 137 18.49 -32.16 -0.98
CA GLU A 137 19.70 -32.41 -1.80
C GLU A 137 19.43 -33.17 -3.10
N SER A 138 18.27 -33.81 -3.22
CA SER A 138 17.94 -34.61 -4.40
C SER A 138 17.72 -33.72 -5.64
N PRO A 139 18.11 -34.17 -6.85
CA PRO A 139 17.87 -33.40 -8.08
C PRO A 139 16.38 -33.22 -8.37
N ILE A 140 15.97 -31.97 -8.59
CA ILE A 140 14.60 -31.60 -8.93
C ILE A 140 14.27 -32.13 -10.35
N ASP A 141 13.01 -32.55 -10.55
CA ASP A 141 12.41 -33.15 -11.75
C ASP A 141 12.98 -34.51 -12.19
N ILE A 142 14.14 -34.89 -11.67
CA ILE A 142 14.74 -36.21 -11.89
C ILE A 142 14.37 -37.15 -10.75
N VAL A 143 14.56 -36.72 -9.49
CA VAL A 143 14.37 -37.56 -8.30
C VAL A 143 13.23 -37.03 -7.44
N VAL A 144 13.14 -35.72 -7.24
CA VAL A 144 12.10 -35.08 -6.44
C VAL A 144 11.38 -34.01 -7.26
N THR A 145 10.11 -33.74 -6.96
CA THR A 145 9.40 -32.59 -7.52
C THR A 145 9.75 -31.33 -6.73
N GLU A 146 9.72 -30.15 -7.35
CA GLU A 146 9.90 -28.85 -6.66
C GLU A 146 8.99 -28.74 -5.41
N LYS A 147 7.70 -29.08 -5.57
CA LYS A 147 6.70 -29.09 -4.49
C LYS A 147 7.07 -29.96 -3.28
N LEU A 148 7.83 -31.03 -3.48
CA LEU A 148 8.28 -31.93 -2.42
C LEU A 148 9.43 -31.29 -1.63
N VAL A 149 10.34 -30.58 -2.30
CA VAL A 149 11.41 -29.80 -1.69
C VAL A 149 10.82 -28.64 -0.88
N CYS A 150 9.87 -27.89 -1.43
CA CYS A 150 9.17 -26.81 -0.70
C CYS A 150 8.52 -27.34 0.58
N ARG A 151 7.82 -28.48 0.50
CA ARG A 151 7.24 -29.11 1.70
C ARG A 151 8.30 -29.52 2.72
N ALA A 152 9.46 -29.98 2.29
CA ALA A 152 10.53 -30.36 3.21
C ALA A 152 11.08 -29.14 3.97
N MET A 153 11.32 -28.03 3.26
CA MET A 153 11.73 -26.77 3.89
C MET A 153 10.64 -26.22 4.83
N ASN A 154 9.37 -26.31 4.43
CA ASN A 154 8.24 -25.88 5.24
C ASN A 154 8.08 -26.68 6.54
N VAL A 155 8.50 -27.96 6.59
CA VAL A 155 8.52 -28.71 7.85
C VAL A 155 9.52 -28.09 8.83
N PHE A 156 10.71 -27.71 8.38
CA PHE A 156 11.69 -27.01 9.22
C PHE A 156 11.17 -25.62 9.64
N ALA A 157 10.60 -24.87 8.69
CA ALA A 157 10.02 -23.55 8.96
C ALA A 157 8.93 -23.61 10.04
N ASP A 158 7.98 -24.53 9.93
CA ASP A 158 6.90 -24.68 10.92
C ASP A 158 7.43 -25.08 12.31
N LEU A 159 8.51 -25.87 12.38
CA LEU A 159 9.13 -26.23 13.65
C LEU A 159 9.84 -25.03 14.29
N LEU A 160 10.58 -24.24 13.50
CA LEU A 160 11.23 -23.01 13.97
C LEU A 160 10.19 -22.01 14.48
N MET A 161 9.08 -21.83 13.76
CA MET A 161 7.97 -20.95 14.18
C MET A 161 7.28 -21.40 15.47
N ALA A 162 7.38 -22.67 15.84
CA ALA A 162 6.76 -23.22 17.04
C ALA A 162 7.71 -23.32 18.24
N GLU A 163 9.00 -23.02 18.08
CA GLU A 163 10.05 -23.29 19.09
C GLU A 163 9.80 -22.60 20.43
N ASP A 164 9.36 -21.34 20.42
CA ASP A 164 9.09 -20.57 21.65
C ASP A 164 7.82 -21.04 22.39
N SER A 165 6.91 -21.72 21.67
CA SER A 165 5.61 -22.11 22.18
C SER A 165 5.55 -23.55 22.72
N ASN A 166 6.55 -24.38 22.38
CA ASN A 166 6.55 -25.81 22.71
C ASN A 166 7.95 -26.30 23.10
N SER A 167 8.11 -26.73 24.36
CA SER A 167 9.40 -27.15 24.91
C SER A 167 10.02 -28.37 24.22
N PHE A 168 9.20 -29.30 23.70
CA PHE A 168 9.72 -30.46 22.99
C PHE A 168 10.20 -30.09 21.58
N VAL A 169 9.50 -29.16 20.91
CA VAL A 169 9.99 -28.58 19.64
C VAL A 169 11.31 -27.86 19.86
N ALA A 170 11.40 -27.05 20.92
CA ALA A 170 12.65 -26.38 21.30
C ALA A 170 13.80 -27.39 21.48
N GLU A 171 13.55 -28.54 22.10
CA GLU A 171 14.54 -29.62 22.25
C GLU A 171 14.96 -30.21 20.88
N CYS A 172 14.00 -30.43 19.98
CA CYS A 172 14.29 -30.89 18.61
C CYS A 172 15.16 -29.89 17.83
N ILE A 173 14.85 -28.59 17.89
CA ILE A 173 15.62 -27.52 17.25
C ILE A 173 17.00 -27.37 17.91
N THR A 174 17.10 -27.51 19.23
CA THR A 174 18.38 -27.52 19.96
C THR A 174 19.29 -28.64 19.46
N SER A 175 18.74 -29.83 19.26
CA SER A 175 19.47 -30.97 18.72
C SER A 175 19.89 -30.76 17.25
N LEU A 176 19.03 -30.14 16.42
CA LEU A 176 19.40 -29.72 15.07
C LEU A 176 20.57 -28.71 15.10
N ALA A 177 20.50 -27.71 15.97
CA ALA A 177 21.54 -26.70 16.14
C ALA A 177 22.87 -27.29 16.64
N ASN A 178 22.80 -28.38 17.42
CA ASN A 178 23.96 -29.15 17.89
C ASN A 178 24.56 -30.08 16.82
N SER A 179 23.79 -30.50 15.83
CA SER A 179 24.31 -31.27 14.70
C SER A 179 25.00 -30.37 13.67
N GLN A 180 26.33 -30.29 13.75
CA GLN A 180 27.12 -29.51 12.79
C GLN A 180 26.93 -29.97 11.35
N VAL A 181 26.75 -31.27 11.13
CA VAL A 181 26.60 -31.86 9.79
C VAL A 181 25.25 -31.50 9.18
N LEU A 182 24.15 -31.70 9.91
CA LEU A 182 22.80 -31.42 9.38
C LEU A 182 22.59 -29.94 9.12
N LEU A 183 22.95 -29.09 10.08
CA LEU A 183 22.79 -27.64 9.91
C LEU A 183 23.63 -27.13 8.72
N LYS A 184 24.87 -27.61 8.56
CA LYS A 184 25.72 -27.27 7.41
C LYS A 184 25.13 -27.71 6.07
N ARG A 185 24.51 -28.89 6.01
CA ARG A 185 23.85 -29.39 4.79
C ARG A 185 22.60 -28.57 4.47
N ILE A 186 21.78 -28.22 5.46
CA ILE A 186 20.60 -27.36 5.26
C ILE A 186 21.03 -26.00 4.71
N VAL A 187 21.94 -25.31 5.39
CA VAL A 187 22.42 -23.99 4.96
C VAL A 187 23.08 -24.08 3.59
N GLY A 188 23.95 -25.06 3.35
CA GLY A 188 24.57 -25.24 2.04
C GLY A 188 23.57 -25.49 0.91
N ARG A 189 22.47 -26.18 1.20
CA ARG A 189 21.43 -26.42 0.20
C ARG A 189 20.55 -25.20 -0.05
N ILE A 190 20.29 -24.39 0.98
CA ILE A 190 19.67 -23.07 0.83
C ILE A 190 20.49 -22.20 -0.13
N PHE A 191 21.81 -22.08 0.07
CA PHE A 191 22.67 -21.32 -0.86
C PHE A 191 22.54 -21.82 -2.30
N HIS A 192 22.49 -23.13 -2.51
CA HIS A 192 22.32 -23.69 -3.85
C HIS A 192 20.98 -23.27 -4.50
N PHE A 193 19.89 -23.22 -3.73
CA PHE A 193 18.57 -22.80 -4.23
C PHE A 193 18.46 -21.31 -4.51
N LEU A 194 19.30 -20.49 -3.87
CA LEU A 194 19.29 -19.04 -4.01
C LEU A 194 20.25 -18.51 -5.08
N ALA A 195 20.97 -19.41 -5.77
CA ALA A 195 21.89 -19.08 -6.85
C ALA A 195 21.15 -18.59 -8.11
N ASP A 196 21.60 -17.49 -8.71
CA ASP A 196 21.06 -17.05 -10.01
C ASP A 196 21.52 -18.00 -11.12
N GLN A 197 20.64 -18.30 -12.09
CA GLN A 197 21.04 -18.90 -13.35
C GLN A 197 21.81 -17.86 -14.17
N ALA A 198 23.13 -18.02 -14.28
CA ALA A 198 24.03 -17.03 -14.87
C ALA A 198 24.56 -17.44 -16.25
N ASP A 199 23.72 -18.08 -17.06
CA ASP A 199 24.07 -18.46 -18.43
C ASP A 199 23.71 -17.39 -19.47
N SER A 200 24.18 -17.58 -20.70
CA SER A 200 23.92 -16.65 -21.80
C SER A 200 22.44 -16.56 -22.20
N GLU A 201 21.66 -17.61 -21.95
CA GLU A 201 20.22 -17.64 -22.24
C GLU A 201 19.46 -16.76 -21.25
N SER A 202 19.81 -16.85 -19.98
CA SER A 202 19.31 -16.01 -18.89
C SER A 202 19.64 -14.53 -19.14
N LEU A 203 20.84 -14.23 -19.64
CA LEU A 203 21.20 -12.85 -19.99
C LEU A 203 20.40 -12.36 -21.21
N ARG A 204 20.14 -13.21 -22.20
CA ARG A 204 19.27 -12.86 -23.33
C ARG A 204 17.82 -12.61 -22.88
N ASN A 205 17.34 -13.32 -21.87
CA ASN A 205 16.02 -13.08 -21.30
C ASN A 205 15.90 -11.68 -20.69
N TRP A 206 17.01 -11.11 -20.18
CA TRP A 206 17.00 -9.73 -19.70
C TRP A 206 16.78 -8.70 -20.81
N ASP A 207 17.21 -8.99 -22.05
CA ASP A 207 16.94 -8.13 -23.20
C ASP A 207 15.50 -8.27 -23.71
N LEU A 208 14.91 -9.47 -23.57
CA LEU A 208 13.55 -9.78 -24.01
C LEU A 208 12.50 -9.24 -23.03
N ASP A 209 12.75 -9.38 -21.73
CA ASP A 209 11.81 -9.03 -20.67
C ASP A 209 12.57 -8.48 -19.44
N PRO A 210 13.09 -7.24 -19.53
CA PRO A 210 13.87 -6.64 -18.46
C PRO A 210 13.05 -6.36 -17.19
N GLU A 211 11.73 -6.16 -17.33
CA GLU A 211 10.85 -5.80 -16.22
C GLU A 211 10.63 -6.98 -15.28
N ARG A 212 10.30 -8.16 -15.84
CA ARG A 212 10.18 -9.40 -15.08
C ARG A 212 11.51 -9.75 -14.40
N CYS A 213 12.62 -9.64 -15.12
CA CYS A 213 13.95 -9.95 -14.57
C CYS A 213 14.42 -8.99 -13.47
N ALA A 214 13.95 -7.73 -13.47
CA ALA A 214 14.18 -6.81 -12.36
C ALA A 214 13.26 -7.11 -11.16
N ALA A 215 12.03 -7.56 -11.43
CA ALA A 215 11.04 -7.90 -10.42
C ALA A 215 11.32 -9.23 -9.69
N GLU A 216 12.12 -10.15 -10.26
CA GLU A 216 12.56 -11.41 -9.60
C GLU A 216 13.23 -11.19 -8.24
N LEU A 217 13.71 -9.98 -7.93
CA LEU A 217 14.33 -9.63 -6.65
C LEU A 217 13.35 -9.05 -5.62
N VAL A 218 12.06 -8.92 -5.97
CA VAL A 218 10.98 -8.60 -5.03
C VAL A 218 10.70 -9.86 -4.20
N ARG A 219 10.79 -9.78 -2.87
CA ARG A 219 10.32 -10.88 -2.02
C ARG A 219 8.81 -11.03 -2.16
N VAL A 220 8.35 -12.22 -2.53
CA VAL A 220 6.93 -12.59 -2.49
C VAL A 220 6.67 -13.27 -1.15
N THR A 221 5.93 -12.62 -0.25
CA THR A 221 5.80 -13.04 1.15
C THR A 221 4.93 -14.28 1.41
N ASP A 222 4.24 -14.82 0.40
CA ASP A 222 3.27 -15.92 0.58
C ASP A 222 3.43 -17.10 -0.40
N ASP A 223 4.54 -17.15 -1.15
CA ASP A 223 4.75 -18.22 -2.12
C ASP A 223 5.33 -19.48 -1.45
N THR A 224 4.48 -20.48 -1.29
CA THR A 224 4.86 -21.80 -0.74
C THR A 224 5.02 -22.88 -1.81
N GLU A 225 4.89 -22.51 -3.08
CA GLU A 225 4.93 -23.44 -4.21
C GLU A 225 6.31 -23.48 -4.86
N HIS A 226 7.05 -22.37 -4.83
CA HIS A 226 8.40 -22.27 -5.41
C HIS A 226 9.53 -22.42 -4.38
N VAL A 227 10.66 -22.99 -4.83
CA VAL A 227 11.80 -23.31 -3.95
C VAL A 227 12.53 -22.05 -3.45
N THR A 228 12.68 -21.03 -4.28
CA THR A 228 13.43 -19.81 -3.91
C THR A 228 12.80 -19.10 -2.69
N PRO A 229 11.49 -18.77 -2.68
CA PRO A 229 10.87 -18.12 -1.52
C PRO A 229 10.86 -19.02 -0.27
N CYS A 230 10.64 -20.32 -0.41
CA CYS A 230 10.73 -21.27 0.72
C CYS A 230 12.15 -21.32 1.32
N ALA A 231 13.20 -21.18 0.50
CA ALA A 231 14.58 -21.13 0.97
C ALA A 231 14.91 -19.79 1.65
N GLU A 232 14.38 -18.67 1.14
CA GLU A 232 14.46 -17.36 1.79
C GLU A 232 13.79 -17.34 3.17
N GLU A 233 12.57 -17.89 3.28
CA GLU A 233 11.86 -18.02 4.55
C GLU A 233 12.63 -18.90 5.53
N LEU A 234 13.10 -20.07 5.08
CA LEU A 234 13.82 -20.98 5.96
C LEU A 234 15.13 -20.37 6.50
N ILE A 235 15.90 -19.65 5.69
CA ILE A 235 17.14 -19.02 6.18
C ILE A 235 16.88 -17.88 7.16
N LEU A 236 15.81 -17.10 6.93
CA LEU A 236 15.36 -16.07 7.88
C LEU A 236 14.99 -16.69 9.22
N LEU A 237 14.22 -17.78 9.22
CA LEU A 237 13.83 -18.48 10.45
C LEU A 237 15.03 -19.10 11.16
N LEU A 238 15.96 -19.71 10.43
CA LEU A 238 17.18 -20.29 11.02
C LEU A 238 18.07 -19.23 11.67
N THR A 239 18.17 -18.05 11.06
CA THR A 239 19.01 -16.94 11.54
C THR A 239 18.32 -16.03 12.55
N GLY A 240 16.98 -16.04 12.61
CA GLY A 240 16.16 -15.31 13.58
C GLY A 240 15.68 -16.15 14.77
N SER A 241 15.93 -17.46 14.77
CA SER A 241 15.52 -18.39 15.83
C SER A 241 16.09 -18.04 17.21
N SER A 242 15.30 -18.18 18.26
CA SER A 242 15.73 -17.97 19.64
C SER A 242 16.76 -19.02 20.11
N ILE A 243 16.88 -20.15 19.40
CA ILE A 243 17.71 -21.29 19.75
C ILE A 243 18.92 -21.43 18.83
N CYS A 244 18.73 -21.38 17.51
CA CYS A 244 19.80 -21.67 16.55
C CYS A 244 20.41 -20.45 15.86
N ALA A 245 19.88 -19.23 16.05
CA ALA A 245 20.33 -18.01 15.35
C ALA A 245 21.85 -17.86 15.32
N GLN A 246 22.51 -17.83 16.49
CA GLN A 246 23.95 -17.59 16.57
C GLN A 246 24.79 -18.58 15.74
N ARG A 247 24.41 -19.86 15.74
CA ARG A 247 25.15 -20.90 15.00
C ARG A 247 24.86 -20.84 13.52
N SER A 248 23.59 -20.68 13.15
CA SER A 248 23.15 -20.50 11.77
C SER A 248 23.81 -19.26 11.16
N LEU A 249 23.80 -18.12 11.86
CA LEU A 249 24.45 -16.87 11.43
C LEU A 249 25.95 -17.04 11.23
N ARG A 250 26.67 -17.65 12.17
CA ARG A 250 28.12 -17.91 12.02
C ARG A 250 28.41 -18.76 10.79
N LEU A 251 27.70 -19.87 10.63
CA LEU A 251 27.87 -20.78 9.51
C LEU A 251 27.52 -20.09 8.17
N THR A 252 26.42 -19.34 8.13
CA THR A 252 26.01 -18.56 6.96
C THR A 252 27.08 -17.55 6.57
N TRP A 253 27.66 -16.82 7.53
CA TRP A 253 28.76 -15.89 7.28
C TRP A 253 30.03 -16.59 6.76
N GLU A 254 30.44 -17.70 7.38
CA GLU A 254 31.59 -18.48 6.93
C GLU A 254 31.42 -18.96 5.48
N MET A 255 30.23 -19.48 5.15
CA MET A 255 29.89 -19.93 3.81
C MET A 255 29.83 -18.78 2.81
N ALA A 256 29.10 -17.70 3.12
CA ALA A 256 29.01 -16.54 2.24
C ALA A 256 30.39 -15.94 1.94
N ASN A 257 31.23 -15.76 2.97
CA ASN A 257 32.58 -15.23 2.79
C ASN A 257 33.44 -16.15 1.91
N SER A 258 33.36 -17.47 2.08
CA SER A 258 34.09 -18.42 1.24
C SER A 258 33.68 -18.32 -0.23
N LEU A 259 32.37 -18.25 -0.52
CA LEU A 259 31.86 -18.15 -1.89
C LEU A 259 32.15 -16.79 -2.52
N LEU A 260 32.16 -15.72 -1.72
CA LEU A 260 32.51 -14.37 -2.17
C LEU A 260 34.01 -14.21 -2.47
N VAL A 261 34.89 -15.13 -2.06
CA VAL A 261 36.33 -15.06 -2.35
C VAL A 261 36.67 -15.93 -3.57
N ASP A 262 36.19 -17.17 -3.61
CA ASP A 262 36.63 -18.17 -4.59
C ASP A 262 35.48 -18.78 -5.44
N GLY A 263 34.26 -18.28 -5.31
CA GLY A 263 33.08 -18.86 -5.97
C GLY A 263 32.92 -18.52 -7.46
N SER A 264 32.15 -19.35 -8.17
CA SER A 264 31.61 -19.03 -9.50
C SER A 264 30.59 -17.89 -9.44
N VAL A 265 30.15 -17.38 -10.59
CA VAL A 265 29.14 -16.31 -10.66
C VAL A 265 27.86 -16.69 -9.90
N GLU A 266 27.34 -17.90 -10.11
CA GLU A 266 26.14 -18.42 -9.45
C GLU A 266 26.32 -18.56 -7.93
N GLN A 267 27.52 -18.95 -7.50
CA GLN A 267 27.86 -19.08 -6.09
C GLN A 267 28.00 -17.71 -5.40
N VAL A 268 28.57 -16.73 -6.12
CA VAL A 268 28.67 -15.35 -5.64
C VAL A 268 27.29 -14.72 -5.56
N THR A 269 26.41 -14.91 -6.55
CA THR A 269 25.03 -14.39 -6.50
C THR A 269 24.24 -15.05 -5.38
N ALA A 270 24.38 -16.36 -5.14
CA ALA A 270 23.79 -17.04 -4.00
C ALA A 270 24.22 -16.42 -2.66
N ALA A 271 25.52 -16.16 -2.49
CA ALA A 271 26.04 -15.57 -1.27
C ALA A 271 25.50 -14.15 -1.04
N LEU A 272 25.46 -13.33 -2.09
CA LEU A 272 24.85 -12.00 -2.03
C LEU A 272 23.35 -12.07 -1.75
N HIS A 273 22.65 -13.05 -2.34
CA HIS A 273 21.24 -13.27 -2.09
C HIS A 273 20.99 -13.55 -0.61
N VAL A 274 21.71 -14.51 -0.02
CA VAL A 274 21.59 -14.83 1.40
C VAL A 274 21.89 -13.62 2.30
N ILE A 275 22.95 -12.86 2.01
CA ILE A 275 23.29 -11.64 2.76
C ILE A 275 22.17 -10.61 2.69
N GLY A 276 21.61 -10.35 1.50
CA GLY A 276 20.49 -9.42 1.36
C GLY A 276 19.20 -9.94 1.97
N THR A 277 18.96 -11.25 1.95
CA THR A 277 17.82 -11.88 2.60
C THR A 277 17.89 -11.72 4.11
N CYS A 278 19.06 -11.96 4.70
CA CYS A 278 19.25 -11.92 6.15
C CYS A 278 19.55 -10.51 6.69
N CYS A 279 19.17 -9.42 6.01
CA CYS A 279 19.51 -8.05 6.43
C CYS A 279 19.07 -7.72 7.86
N TYR A 280 17.87 -8.14 8.28
CA TYR A 280 17.36 -7.87 9.63
C TYR A 280 17.93 -8.80 10.71
N THR A 281 18.27 -10.05 10.38
CA THR A 281 18.79 -11.02 11.35
C THR A 281 20.30 -10.90 11.53
N MET A 282 21.04 -10.58 10.46
CA MET A 282 22.47 -10.33 10.52
C MET A 282 22.82 -8.97 11.11
N SER A 283 22.06 -7.92 10.83
CA SER A 283 22.34 -6.56 11.35
C SER A 283 22.24 -6.46 12.87
N ALA A 284 21.33 -7.23 13.50
CA ALA A 284 21.13 -7.20 14.94
C ALA A 284 22.34 -7.69 15.76
N GLU A 285 23.16 -8.58 15.20
CA GLU A 285 24.37 -9.10 15.86
C GLU A 285 25.68 -8.41 15.41
N LEU A 286 25.66 -7.66 14.31
CA LEU A 286 26.86 -7.04 13.73
C LEU A 286 27.07 -5.63 14.27
N ASP A 287 28.33 -5.34 14.61
CA ASP A 287 28.80 -3.97 14.72
C ASP A 287 28.56 -3.28 13.35
N PRO A 288 27.82 -2.15 13.28
CA PRO A 288 27.57 -1.43 12.04
C PRO A 288 28.83 -1.14 11.22
N THR A 289 30.00 -1.07 11.87
CA THR A 289 31.30 -0.92 11.22
C THR A 289 31.63 -2.07 10.27
N ILE A 290 31.25 -3.30 10.57
CA ILE A 290 31.55 -4.49 9.74
C ILE A 290 30.82 -4.41 8.41
N TYR A 291 29.52 -4.04 8.43
CA TYR A 291 28.78 -3.84 7.19
C TYR A 291 29.32 -2.65 6.40
N MET A 292 29.69 -1.56 7.07
CA MET A 292 30.30 -0.40 6.42
C MET A 292 31.63 -0.73 5.74
N ASP A 293 32.48 -1.55 6.37
CA ASP A 293 33.74 -2.04 5.78
C ASP A 293 33.47 -2.93 4.56
N PHE A 294 32.45 -3.79 4.62
CA PHE A 294 32.04 -4.62 3.50
C PHE A 294 31.46 -3.79 2.34
N LEU A 295 30.62 -2.81 2.63
CA LEU A 295 30.01 -1.89 1.68
C LEU A 295 31.09 -1.10 0.94
N THR A 296 31.96 -0.42 1.69
CA THR A 296 33.00 0.47 1.13
C THR A 296 34.16 -0.29 0.51
N GLY A 297 34.57 -1.41 1.11
CA GLY A 297 35.71 -2.21 0.66
C GLY A 297 35.38 -3.14 -0.51
N LYS A 298 34.12 -3.53 -0.71
CA LYS A 298 33.75 -4.53 -1.71
C LYS A 298 32.54 -4.18 -2.59
N LEU A 299 31.39 -3.85 -2.00
CA LEU A 299 30.15 -3.67 -2.77
C LEU A 299 30.19 -2.44 -3.69
N LEU A 300 30.57 -1.27 -3.17
CA LEU A 300 30.66 -0.04 -3.97
C LEU A 300 31.69 -0.14 -5.11
N PRO A 301 32.92 -0.67 -4.90
CA PRO A 301 33.87 -0.90 -5.99
C PRO A 301 33.34 -1.75 -7.15
N ILE A 302 32.54 -2.78 -6.88
CA ILE A 302 31.93 -3.63 -7.92
C ILE A 302 31.00 -2.78 -8.80
N MET A 303 30.13 -1.98 -8.18
CA MET A 303 29.19 -1.11 -8.90
C MET A 303 29.91 0.00 -9.69
N VAL A 304 30.95 0.62 -9.12
CA VAL A 304 31.76 1.64 -9.81
C VAL A 304 32.43 1.07 -11.06
N THR A 305 32.99 -0.13 -10.94
CA THR A 305 33.64 -0.81 -12.08
C THR A 305 32.63 -1.13 -13.17
N ALA A 306 31.45 -1.62 -12.80
CA ALA A 306 30.37 -1.90 -13.74
C ALA A 306 29.89 -0.65 -14.49
N ALA A 307 29.75 0.49 -13.79
CA ALA A 307 29.38 1.76 -14.40
C ALA A 307 30.44 2.29 -15.39
N ALA A 308 31.73 2.05 -15.11
CA ALA A 308 32.85 2.51 -15.94
C ALA A 308 33.14 1.60 -17.14
N ALA A 309 32.85 0.29 -17.04
CA ALA A 309 33.39 -0.71 -17.97
C ALA A 309 32.69 -0.79 -19.33
N GLY A 310 31.48 -0.25 -19.52
CA GLY A 310 30.85 -0.09 -20.86
C GLY A 310 30.99 -1.27 -21.85
N GLY A 311 31.07 -2.52 -21.36
CA GLY A 311 31.25 -3.73 -22.18
C GLY A 311 32.68 -4.22 -22.49
N ALA A 312 33.76 -3.69 -21.88
CA ALA A 312 35.11 -4.23 -22.05
C ALA A 312 35.61 -4.91 -20.75
N ALA A 313 35.55 -6.24 -20.73
CA ALA A 313 36.13 -7.06 -19.67
C ALA A 313 37.65 -7.21 -19.88
N ASP A 314 38.46 -6.77 -18.92
CA ASP A 314 39.87 -7.15 -18.80
C ASP A 314 40.00 -8.36 -17.86
N ASP A 315 40.84 -9.32 -18.26
CA ASP A 315 40.91 -10.74 -17.86
C ASP A 315 41.37 -11.06 -16.42
N VAL A 316 41.02 -10.27 -15.39
CA VAL A 316 41.51 -10.54 -14.01
C VAL A 316 40.41 -10.64 -12.93
N TYR A 317 39.17 -10.22 -13.20
CA TYR A 317 38.04 -10.27 -12.23
C TYR A 317 36.73 -10.80 -12.83
N HIS A 318 36.78 -11.93 -13.56
CA HIS A 318 35.66 -12.42 -14.38
C HIS A 318 34.29 -12.60 -13.68
N ALA A 319 34.25 -12.98 -12.39
CA ALA A 319 32.98 -13.18 -11.70
C ALA A 319 32.31 -11.86 -11.26
N PHE A 320 33.08 -10.90 -10.77
CA PHE A 320 32.58 -9.63 -10.21
C PHE A 320 32.25 -8.57 -11.27
N SER A 321 32.67 -8.79 -12.51
CA SER A 321 32.22 -8.02 -13.67
C SER A 321 30.88 -8.51 -14.25
N SER A 322 30.33 -9.63 -13.74
CA SER A 322 29.08 -10.20 -14.25
C SER A 322 27.87 -9.32 -13.93
N PRO A 323 26.97 -9.06 -14.90
CA PRO A 323 25.75 -8.28 -14.66
C PRO A 323 24.85 -8.91 -13.59
N PHE A 324 24.83 -10.24 -13.46
CA PHE A 324 24.08 -10.94 -12.41
C PHE A 324 24.59 -10.61 -11.00
N VAL A 325 25.92 -10.55 -10.84
CA VAL A 325 26.54 -10.16 -9.56
C VAL A 325 26.25 -8.69 -9.27
N VAL A 326 26.40 -7.81 -10.27
CA VAL A 326 26.10 -6.38 -10.11
C VAL A 326 24.62 -6.17 -9.72
N ARG A 327 23.69 -6.88 -10.37
CA ARG A 327 22.25 -6.86 -10.03
C ARG A 327 22.02 -7.18 -8.55
N ARG A 328 22.65 -8.25 -8.05
CA ARG A 328 22.56 -8.66 -6.63
C ARG A 328 23.24 -7.67 -5.69
N VAL A 329 24.40 -7.11 -6.05
CA VAL A 329 25.08 -6.09 -5.25
C VAL A 329 24.20 -4.86 -5.06
N ILE A 330 23.62 -4.34 -6.14
CA ILE A 330 22.70 -3.18 -6.09
C ILE A 330 21.55 -3.48 -5.13
N TRP A 331 20.90 -4.64 -5.28
CA TRP A 331 19.80 -5.07 -4.42
C TRP A 331 20.22 -5.20 -2.94
N VAL A 332 21.37 -5.82 -2.64
CA VAL A 332 21.89 -5.93 -1.26
C VAL A 332 22.09 -4.55 -0.64
N VAL A 333 22.66 -3.59 -1.39
CA VAL A 333 22.83 -2.21 -0.91
C VAL A 333 21.48 -1.57 -0.60
N GLY A 334 20.47 -1.77 -1.45
CA GLY A 334 19.11 -1.31 -1.20
C GLY A 334 18.43 -1.96 0.01
N MET A 335 18.65 -3.26 0.24
CA MET A 335 18.05 -4.01 1.36
C MET A 335 18.64 -3.66 2.73
N TRP A 336 19.86 -3.11 2.75
CA TRP A 336 20.60 -2.76 3.97
C TRP A 336 20.70 -1.23 4.15
N CYS A 337 19.80 -0.45 3.53
CA CYS A 337 19.84 1.01 3.57
C CYS A 337 19.83 1.57 5.01
N GLU A 338 19.02 1.00 5.90
CA GLU A 338 18.92 1.37 7.32
C GLU A 338 20.26 1.24 8.08
N SER A 339 21.14 0.35 7.63
CA SER A 339 22.47 0.15 8.25
C SER A 339 23.48 1.24 7.86
N VAL A 340 23.20 2.05 6.83
CA VAL A 340 24.08 3.14 6.38
C VAL A 340 23.65 4.45 7.04
N GLN A 341 24.16 4.70 8.25
CA GLN A 341 23.72 5.86 9.05
C GLN A 341 24.47 7.17 8.73
N SER A 342 25.70 7.09 8.23
CA SER A 342 26.53 8.28 7.96
C SER A 342 26.09 8.97 6.67
N LEU A 343 25.78 10.27 6.75
CA LEU A 343 25.44 11.10 5.59
C LEU A 343 26.47 10.98 4.46
N ALA A 344 27.76 11.02 4.78
CA ALA A 344 28.82 10.92 3.77
C ALA A 344 28.80 9.57 3.03
N ALA A 345 28.50 8.48 3.74
CA ALA A 345 28.38 7.15 3.15
C ALA A 345 27.12 7.04 2.27
N ARG A 346 25.98 7.56 2.74
CA ARG A 346 24.73 7.61 1.95
C ARG A 346 24.91 8.44 0.69
N CYS A 347 25.55 9.61 0.79
CA CYS A 347 25.94 10.42 -0.36
C CYS A 347 26.82 9.62 -1.33
N GLU A 348 27.75 8.81 -0.87
CA GLU A 348 28.59 8.00 -1.76
C GLU A 348 27.80 6.85 -2.41
N VAL A 349 26.92 6.17 -1.66
CA VAL A 349 26.01 5.14 -2.19
C VAL A 349 25.14 5.69 -3.32
N HIS A 350 24.46 6.83 -3.09
CA HIS A 350 23.64 7.47 -4.13
C HIS A 350 24.46 7.94 -5.33
N ARG A 351 25.73 8.35 -5.14
CA ARG A 351 26.64 8.69 -6.24
C ARG A 351 26.85 7.49 -7.15
N VAL A 352 27.12 6.33 -6.54
CA VAL A 352 27.43 5.09 -7.24
C VAL A 352 26.18 4.52 -7.90
N LEU A 353 25.04 4.48 -7.21
CA LEU A 353 23.75 4.09 -7.78
C LEU A 353 23.37 4.96 -8.99
N ALA A 354 23.51 6.28 -8.89
CA ALA A 354 23.21 7.19 -10.00
C ALA A 354 24.12 6.97 -11.22
N SER A 355 25.36 6.52 -11.03
CA SER A 355 26.26 6.21 -12.14
C SER A 355 25.79 5.03 -13.01
N LEU A 356 24.98 4.13 -12.44
CA LEU A 356 24.37 2.99 -13.15
C LEU A 356 23.10 3.36 -13.93
N LEU A 357 22.62 4.61 -13.82
CA LEU A 357 21.43 5.09 -14.54
C LEU A 357 21.74 5.58 -15.96
N GLY A 358 23.01 5.57 -16.36
CA GLY A 358 23.45 5.95 -17.71
C GLY A 358 22.93 5.01 -18.81
N PRO A 359 22.83 5.49 -20.07
CA PRO A 359 22.35 4.67 -21.20
C PRO A 359 23.23 3.47 -21.54
N SER A 360 24.47 3.45 -21.04
CA SER A 360 25.41 2.33 -21.20
C SER A 360 25.14 1.16 -20.26
N SER A 361 24.29 1.33 -19.24
CA SER A 361 23.95 0.27 -18.29
C SER A 361 22.74 -0.53 -18.77
N HIS A 362 22.70 -1.82 -18.47
CA HIS A 362 21.57 -2.68 -18.81
C HIS A 362 20.28 -2.21 -18.08
N VAL A 363 19.12 -2.29 -18.75
CA VAL A 363 17.82 -1.83 -18.21
C VAL A 363 17.49 -2.46 -16.85
N VAL A 364 17.64 -3.78 -16.72
CA VAL A 364 17.51 -4.49 -15.42
C VAL A 364 18.32 -3.84 -14.30
N LEU A 365 19.58 -3.47 -14.55
CA LEU A 365 20.43 -2.83 -13.53
C LEU A 365 19.94 -1.44 -13.16
N GLN A 366 19.44 -0.68 -14.14
CA GLN A 366 18.85 0.64 -13.90
C GLN A 366 17.60 0.53 -13.04
N LEU A 367 16.71 -0.42 -13.33
CA LEU A 367 15.49 -0.65 -12.56
C LEU A 367 15.79 -1.04 -11.10
N VAL A 368 16.73 -1.97 -10.89
CA VAL A 368 17.14 -2.38 -9.55
C VAL A 368 17.87 -1.24 -8.81
N ALA A 369 18.62 -0.39 -9.52
CA ALA A 369 19.27 0.79 -8.94
C ALA A 369 18.25 1.86 -8.53
N LEU A 370 17.26 2.17 -9.37
CA LEU A 370 16.16 3.08 -9.03
C LEU A 370 15.37 2.58 -7.82
N ARG A 371 15.14 1.27 -7.72
CA ARG A 371 14.54 0.67 -6.54
C ARG A 371 15.37 0.82 -5.28
N SER A 372 16.66 0.58 -5.39
CA SER A 372 17.56 0.77 -4.25
C SER A 372 17.61 2.24 -3.82
N ILE A 373 17.58 3.20 -4.75
CA ILE A 373 17.43 4.63 -4.44
C ILE A 373 16.11 4.90 -3.69
N GLY A 374 15.00 4.30 -4.14
CA GLY A 374 13.71 4.34 -3.46
C GLY A 374 13.78 3.86 -2.01
N ASN A 375 14.39 2.69 -1.76
CA ASN A 375 14.57 2.16 -0.40
C ASN A 375 15.32 3.13 0.53
N PHE A 376 16.32 3.86 0.03
CA PHE A 376 17.03 4.88 0.82
C PHE A 376 16.19 6.13 1.08
N MET A 377 15.27 6.47 0.18
CA MET A 377 14.37 7.62 0.33
C MET A 377 13.17 7.34 1.24
N GLU A 378 12.74 6.09 1.31
CA GLU A 378 11.70 5.61 2.22
C GLU A 378 12.23 5.38 3.64
N ASP A 379 13.55 5.23 3.81
CA ASP A 379 14.18 5.08 5.12
C ASP A 379 13.93 6.34 6.00
N PRO A 380 13.49 6.17 7.27
CA PRO A 380 13.20 7.28 8.18
C PRO A 380 14.37 8.23 8.48
N HIS A 381 15.61 7.80 8.23
CA HIS A 381 16.80 8.62 8.44
C HIS A 381 17.23 9.40 7.19
N PHE A 382 16.47 9.33 6.10
CA PHE A 382 16.75 10.04 4.87
C PHE A 382 16.89 11.55 5.07
N ARG A 383 17.89 12.13 4.41
CA ARG A 383 18.12 13.58 4.35
C ARG A 383 18.28 14.05 2.92
N VAL A 384 17.73 15.23 2.63
CA VAL A 384 17.76 15.85 1.29
C VAL A 384 19.19 16.00 0.75
N GLU A 385 20.17 16.24 1.62
CA GLU A 385 21.58 16.40 1.25
C GLU A 385 22.22 15.12 0.68
N GLU A 386 21.60 13.95 0.87
CA GLU A 386 22.07 12.68 0.30
C GLU A 386 21.99 12.63 -1.23
N VAL A 387 21.00 13.34 -1.79
CA VAL A 387 20.68 13.34 -3.23
C VAL A 387 20.72 14.78 -3.75
N PRO A 388 21.91 15.33 -4.06
CA PRO A 388 22.04 16.68 -4.61
C PRO A 388 21.35 16.84 -5.98
N PRO A 389 21.07 18.08 -6.42
CA PRO A 389 20.29 18.37 -7.62
C PRO A 389 20.79 17.69 -8.91
N GLU A 390 22.10 17.52 -9.07
CA GLU A 390 22.68 16.84 -10.25
C GLU A 390 22.26 15.37 -10.32
N ARG A 391 22.06 14.73 -9.16
CA ARG A 391 21.61 13.33 -9.06
C ARG A 391 20.12 13.21 -9.24
N VAL A 392 19.35 14.15 -8.67
CA VAL A 392 17.91 14.30 -8.96
C VAL A 392 17.68 14.32 -10.46
N ASN A 393 18.42 15.15 -11.20
CA ASN A 393 18.32 15.21 -12.66
C ASN A 393 18.70 13.87 -13.33
N SER A 394 19.74 13.19 -12.86
CA SER A 394 20.14 11.88 -13.39
C SER A 394 19.07 10.80 -13.21
N ILE A 395 18.38 10.82 -12.06
CA ILE A 395 17.25 9.93 -11.75
C ILE A 395 16.08 10.23 -12.69
N LEU A 396 15.67 11.51 -12.80
CA LEU A 396 14.55 11.91 -13.67
C LEU A 396 14.79 11.57 -15.14
N VAL A 397 16.00 11.81 -15.67
CA VAL A 397 16.33 11.46 -17.06
C VAL A 397 16.25 9.95 -17.29
N ALA A 398 16.67 9.14 -16.33
CA ALA A 398 16.57 7.69 -16.42
C ALA A 398 15.09 7.23 -16.37
N ILE A 399 14.30 7.76 -15.44
CA ILE A 399 12.86 7.50 -15.35
C ILE A 399 12.16 7.87 -16.65
N GLN A 400 12.43 9.07 -17.20
CA GLN A 400 11.86 9.51 -18.48
C GLN A 400 12.16 8.55 -19.62
N ARG A 401 13.41 8.10 -19.74
CA ARG A 401 13.80 7.12 -20.75
C ARG A 401 13.07 5.79 -20.55
N LEU A 402 13.04 5.28 -19.33
CA LEU A 402 12.46 3.98 -19.00
C LEU A 402 10.94 3.97 -19.16
N LEU A 403 10.23 4.98 -18.68
CA LEU A 403 8.77 5.11 -18.87
C LEU A 403 8.37 5.07 -20.36
N SER A 404 9.25 5.51 -21.26
CA SER A 404 8.97 5.44 -22.71
C SER A 404 9.08 4.02 -23.30
N GLN A 405 9.81 3.11 -22.64
CA GLN A 405 10.19 1.79 -23.17
C GLN A 405 9.50 0.62 -22.45
N LEU A 406 9.03 0.85 -21.23
CA LEU A 406 8.52 -0.17 -20.32
C LEU A 406 6.99 -0.16 -20.23
N HIS A 407 6.40 -1.31 -19.94
CA HIS A 407 4.97 -1.57 -20.04
C HIS A 407 4.36 -2.29 -18.81
N SER A 408 5.17 -2.91 -17.94
CA SER A 408 4.66 -3.62 -16.76
C SER A 408 4.10 -2.63 -15.73
N PRO A 409 2.86 -2.84 -15.24
CA PRO A 409 2.25 -1.97 -14.24
C PRO A 409 3.05 -1.83 -12.96
N ALA A 410 3.61 -2.92 -12.44
CA ALA A 410 4.43 -2.90 -11.24
C ALA A 410 5.71 -2.05 -11.41
N THR A 411 6.30 -2.04 -12.62
CA THR A 411 7.45 -1.19 -12.91
C THR A 411 7.05 0.27 -13.00
N VAL A 412 5.94 0.57 -13.69
CA VAL A 412 5.41 1.94 -13.82
C VAL A 412 5.07 2.50 -12.45
N GLU A 413 4.37 1.73 -11.61
CA GLU A 413 4.08 2.04 -10.22
C GLU A 413 5.36 2.38 -9.45
N HIS A 414 6.37 1.52 -9.52
CA HIS A 414 7.64 1.76 -8.83
C HIS A 414 8.33 3.07 -9.29
N LEU A 415 8.38 3.32 -10.59
CA LEU A 415 9.02 4.52 -11.16
C LEU A 415 8.27 5.81 -10.79
N VAL A 416 6.95 5.76 -10.85
CA VAL A 416 6.06 6.87 -10.48
C VAL A 416 6.08 7.12 -8.98
N GLY A 417 6.04 6.05 -8.17
CA GLY A 417 6.17 6.09 -6.72
C GLY A 417 7.48 6.75 -6.30
N LEU A 418 8.58 6.48 -7.00
CA LEU A 418 9.85 7.18 -6.77
C LEU A 418 9.75 8.69 -7.06
N VAL A 419 9.09 9.11 -8.14
CA VAL A 419 8.87 10.53 -8.43
C VAL A 419 8.04 11.18 -7.32
N ASN A 420 6.94 10.54 -6.91
CA ASN A 420 6.11 11.03 -5.80
C ASN A 420 6.91 11.12 -4.50
N GLY A 421 7.74 10.11 -4.19
CA GLY A 421 8.67 10.11 -3.07
C GLY A 421 9.64 11.30 -3.13
N MET A 422 10.16 11.65 -4.31
CA MET A 422 11.04 12.82 -4.49
C MET A 422 10.33 14.15 -4.24
N ILE A 423 9.03 14.24 -4.57
CA ILE A 423 8.19 15.40 -4.25
C ILE A 423 7.97 15.49 -2.73
N MET A 424 7.54 14.40 -2.10
CA MET A 424 7.24 14.35 -0.67
C MET A 424 8.46 14.63 0.21
N GLN A 425 9.62 14.08 -0.18
CA GLN A 425 10.90 14.32 0.49
C GLN A 425 11.52 15.69 0.14
N ARG A 426 10.82 16.55 -0.62
CA ARG A 426 11.24 17.91 -0.99
C ARG A 426 12.56 17.97 -1.77
N LEU A 427 12.90 16.92 -2.52
CA LEU A 427 13.98 16.95 -3.52
C LEU A 427 13.57 17.72 -4.77
N LEU A 428 12.27 17.77 -5.02
CA LEU A 428 11.64 18.55 -6.09
C LEU A 428 10.84 19.70 -5.47
N HIS A 429 10.84 20.85 -6.14
CA HIS A 429 10.27 22.08 -5.60
C HIS A 429 9.22 22.68 -6.55
N VAL A 430 8.54 23.71 -6.07
CA VAL A 430 7.67 24.56 -6.90
C VAL A 430 8.49 25.08 -8.09
N GLY A 431 8.09 24.71 -9.31
CA GLY A 431 8.82 24.97 -10.56
C GLY A 431 9.39 23.73 -11.25
N SER A 432 9.54 22.61 -10.56
CA SER A 432 9.90 21.32 -11.18
C SER A 432 8.73 20.70 -11.96
N GLY A 433 7.49 21.14 -11.71
CA GLY A 433 6.28 20.57 -12.30
C GLY A 433 6.29 20.51 -13.83
N GLU A 434 6.84 21.50 -14.54
CA GLU A 434 6.89 21.47 -16.01
C GLU A 434 7.72 20.27 -16.53
N LEU A 435 8.90 20.08 -15.94
CA LEU A 435 9.81 19.00 -16.30
C LEU A 435 9.16 17.63 -16.06
N LEU A 436 8.50 17.47 -14.91
CA LEU A 436 7.83 16.23 -14.55
C LEU A 436 6.61 15.95 -15.43
N LEU A 437 5.81 16.97 -15.75
CA LEU A 437 4.71 16.84 -16.70
C LEU A 437 5.21 16.45 -18.10
N ASN A 438 6.31 17.06 -18.58
CA ASN A 438 6.95 16.66 -19.84
C ASN A 438 7.43 15.20 -19.84
N MET A 439 7.81 14.69 -18.67
CA MET A 439 8.28 13.31 -18.49
C MET A 439 7.13 12.30 -18.46
N ILE A 440 6.04 12.59 -17.72
CA ILE A 440 4.98 11.62 -17.40
C ILE A 440 3.86 11.62 -18.44
N LEU A 441 3.46 12.79 -18.96
CA LEU A 441 2.32 12.91 -19.87
C LEU A 441 2.41 12.05 -21.14
N PRO A 442 3.58 11.83 -21.77
CA PRO A 442 3.68 10.91 -22.90
C PRO A 442 3.22 9.48 -22.58
N ALA A 443 3.46 8.98 -21.36
CA ALA A 443 2.98 7.66 -20.94
C ALA A 443 1.46 7.66 -20.73
N VAL A 444 0.93 8.71 -20.08
CA VAL A 444 -0.52 8.91 -19.89
C VAL A 444 -1.25 8.94 -21.24
N TYR A 445 -0.80 9.74 -22.19
CA TYR A 445 -1.45 9.86 -23.49
C TYR A 445 -1.40 8.56 -24.30
N ARG A 446 -0.33 7.77 -24.18
CA ARG A 446 -0.28 6.43 -24.80
C ARG A 446 -1.31 5.50 -24.18
N ALA A 447 -1.42 5.46 -22.85
CA ALA A 447 -2.38 4.59 -22.16
C ALA A 447 -3.83 4.99 -22.46
N VAL A 448 -4.14 6.30 -22.44
CA VAL A 448 -5.46 6.82 -22.83
C VAL A 448 -5.78 6.49 -24.30
N GLY A 449 -4.82 6.74 -25.21
CA GLY A 449 -4.99 6.45 -26.64
C GLY A 449 -5.17 4.96 -26.95
N ALA A 450 -4.44 4.08 -26.27
CA ALA A 450 -4.56 2.63 -26.43
C ALA A 450 -5.96 2.14 -26.01
N ALA A 451 -6.46 2.61 -24.88
CA ALA A 451 -7.79 2.24 -24.39
C ALA A 451 -8.93 2.76 -25.31
N GLN A 452 -8.75 3.93 -25.92
CA GLN A 452 -9.69 4.46 -26.90
C GLN A 452 -9.64 3.69 -28.24
N GLY A 453 -8.46 3.22 -28.65
CA GLY A 453 -8.26 2.46 -29.88
C GLY A 453 -8.82 1.03 -29.82
N ALA A 454 -8.80 0.38 -28.65
CA ALA A 454 -9.32 -0.97 -28.46
C ALA A 454 -10.82 -1.11 -28.77
N ILE A 455 -11.62 -0.07 -28.49
CA ILE A 455 -13.07 -0.04 -28.78
C ILE A 455 -13.35 -0.08 -30.30
N VAL A 456 -12.48 0.51 -31.12
CA VAL A 456 -12.69 0.60 -32.57
C VAL A 456 -12.29 -0.71 -33.27
N GLY A 457 -11.45 -1.53 -32.63
CA GLY A 457 -10.99 -2.82 -33.16
C GLY A 457 -11.98 -3.97 -32.93
N GLU A 458 -12.67 -4.00 -31.79
CA GLU A 458 -13.62 -5.08 -31.46
C GLU A 458 -14.90 -5.07 -32.32
N GLU A 459 -15.24 -3.96 -32.99
CA GLU A 459 -16.34 -3.92 -33.97
C GLU A 459 -15.94 -4.39 -35.38
N ALA A 460 -14.64 -4.60 -35.66
CA ALA A 460 -14.14 -4.94 -36.99
C ALA A 460 -13.80 -6.42 -37.22
N ASP A 461 -13.46 -7.18 -36.17
CA ASP A 461 -13.04 -8.59 -36.30
C ASP A 461 -13.96 -9.54 -35.50
N CYS A 462 -15.25 -9.55 -35.84
CA CYS A 462 -16.13 -10.68 -35.54
C CYS A 462 -15.96 -11.77 -36.62
N GLU A 463 -14.93 -12.61 -36.51
CA GLU A 463 -14.87 -14.00 -37.02
C GLU A 463 -13.40 -14.48 -37.04
N CYS A 464 -12.88 -14.99 -35.92
CA CYS A 464 -11.85 -16.05 -35.83
C CYS A 464 -11.76 -16.50 -34.37
N ASP A 465 -12.28 -17.69 -34.06
CA ASP A 465 -11.91 -18.45 -32.86
C ASP A 465 -10.42 -18.81 -32.97
N ASP A 466 -9.57 -18.20 -32.15
CA ASP A 466 -8.31 -18.82 -31.74
C ASP A 466 -8.24 -18.76 -30.19
N GLU A 467 -8.56 -19.91 -29.59
CA GLU A 467 -8.29 -20.22 -28.19
C GLU A 467 -6.77 -20.42 -28.00
N ASP A 468 -6.01 -19.34 -27.91
CA ASP A 468 -4.70 -19.33 -27.26
C ASP A 468 -4.55 -17.97 -26.54
N GLY A 469 -4.61 -18.04 -25.21
CA GLY A 469 -4.70 -16.87 -24.34
C GLY A 469 -3.43 -16.01 -24.34
N ASP A 470 -3.65 -14.69 -24.37
CA ASP A 470 -2.88 -13.65 -23.65
C ASP A 470 -3.43 -12.22 -23.95
N ASP A 471 -4.28 -12.04 -24.97
CA ASP A 471 -4.75 -10.69 -25.37
C ASP A 471 -5.87 -10.07 -24.52
N ILE A 472 -6.53 -10.84 -23.65
CA ILE A 472 -7.60 -10.32 -22.77
C ILE A 472 -7.03 -9.50 -21.58
N ASP A 473 -5.71 -9.55 -21.32
CA ASP A 473 -5.08 -8.88 -20.16
C ASP A 473 -4.42 -7.53 -20.49
N ASN A 474 -4.11 -7.24 -21.76
CA ASN A 474 -3.39 -6.03 -22.16
C ASN A 474 -4.17 -4.73 -21.84
N GLY A 475 -5.50 -4.73 -22.05
CA GLY A 475 -6.34 -3.57 -21.71
C GLY A 475 -6.46 -3.29 -20.21
N ARG A 476 -6.41 -4.33 -19.37
CA ARG A 476 -6.45 -4.22 -17.90
C ARG A 476 -5.12 -3.75 -17.33
N LEU A 477 -4.02 -4.26 -17.87
CA LEU A 477 -2.66 -3.88 -17.49
C LEU A 477 -2.41 -2.39 -17.74
N HIS A 478 -2.81 -1.87 -18.90
CA HIS A 478 -2.66 -0.43 -19.20
C HIS A 478 -3.53 0.48 -18.32
N ALA A 479 -4.70 0.00 -17.89
CA ALA A 479 -5.59 0.77 -17.02
C ALA A 479 -5.03 0.92 -15.60
N HIS A 480 -4.42 -0.14 -15.04
CA HIS A 480 -3.78 -0.08 -13.72
C HIS A 480 -2.55 0.84 -13.72
N SER A 481 -1.71 0.78 -14.76
CA SER A 481 -0.60 1.72 -14.93
C SER A 481 -1.07 3.17 -15.06
N LEU A 482 -2.20 3.39 -15.73
CA LEU A 482 -2.75 4.73 -15.93
C LEU A 482 -3.19 5.36 -14.61
N ASP A 483 -3.80 4.59 -13.71
CA ASP A 483 -4.23 5.05 -12.39
C ASP A 483 -3.08 5.72 -11.62
N MET A 484 -1.98 4.98 -11.44
CA MET A 484 -0.77 5.47 -10.77
C MET A 484 -0.16 6.68 -11.49
N LEU A 485 -0.16 6.67 -12.84
CA LEU A 485 0.33 7.80 -13.61
C LEU A 485 -0.51 9.07 -13.37
N LEU A 486 -1.83 8.96 -13.21
CA LEU A 486 -2.71 10.10 -12.92
C LEU A 486 -2.45 10.67 -11.52
N GLU A 487 -2.25 9.83 -10.52
CA GLU A 487 -1.83 10.27 -9.18
C GLU A 487 -0.51 11.05 -9.22
N CYS A 488 0.45 10.59 -10.04
CA CYS A 488 1.71 11.28 -10.24
C CYS A 488 1.53 12.64 -10.92
N VAL A 489 0.69 12.71 -11.96
CA VAL A 489 0.36 13.97 -12.63
C VAL A 489 -0.31 14.93 -11.65
N SER A 490 -1.23 14.45 -10.81
CA SER A 490 -1.85 15.23 -9.74
C SER A 490 -0.80 15.83 -8.79
N SER A 491 0.16 15.02 -8.35
CA SER A 491 1.30 15.48 -7.54
C SER A 491 2.16 16.53 -8.28
N CYS A 492 2.42 16.34 -9.58
CA CYS A 492 3.15 17.29 -10.41
C CYS A 492 2.43 18.63 -10.57
N VAL A 493 1.09 18.63 -10.69
CA VAL A 493 0.27 19.84 -10.75
C VAL A 493 0.38 20.64 -9.46
N SER A 494 0.43 19.97 -8.30
CA SER A 494 0.53 20.64 -6.99
C SER A 494 1.81 21.47 -6.81
N ILE A 495 2.89 21.13 -7.53
CA ILE A 495 4.18 21.83 -7.50
C ILE A 495 4.49 22.58 -8.82
N ALA A 496 3.52 22.68 -9.72
CA ALA A 496 3.69 23.42 -10.96
C ALA A 496 3.76 24.93 -10.69
N ALA A 497 4.55 25.63 -11.51
CA ALA A 497 4.60 27.09 -11.44
C ALA A 497 3.29 27.69 -11.98
N PRO A 498 2.79 28.82 -11.41
CA PRO A 498 1.53 29.44 -11.86
C PRO A 498 1.47 29.75 -13.35
N GLU A 499 2.62 30.02 -13.99
CA GLU A 499 2.73 30.32 -15.42
C GLU A 499 2.31 29.15 -16.33
N LEU A 500 2.24 27.93 -15.79
CA LEU A 500 1.85 26.72 -16.53
C LEU A 500 0.34 26.45 -16.50
N GLU A 501 -0.45 27.27 -15.83
CA GLU A 501 -1.86 27.04 -15.58
C GLU A 501 -2.66 26.72 -16.86
N GLU A 502 -2.53 27.52 -17.92
CA GLU A 502 -3.23 27.27 -19.19
C GLU A 502 -2.89 25.91 -19.79
N ARG A 503 -1.62 25.49 -19.68
CA ARG A 503 -1.14 24.20 -20.15
C ARG A 503 -1.69 23.06 -19.30
N ILE A 504 -1.74 23.21 -17.98
CA ILE A 504 -2.34 22.22 -17.08
C ILE A 504 -3.82 22.02 -17.42
N TRP A 505 -4.55 23.09 -17.73
CA TRP A 505 -5.96 22.99 -18.11
C TRP A 505 -6.20 22.25 -19.44
N THR A 506 -5.18 22.05 -20.28
CA THR A 506 -5.33 21.17 -21.46
C THR A 506 -5.56 19.69 -21.09
N LEU A 507 -5.16 19.28 -19.88
CA LEU A 507 -5.37 17.93 -19.36
C LEU A 507 -6.85 17.60 -19.15
N PHE A 508 -7.70 18.62 -18.94
CA PHE A 508 -9.13 18.41 -18.75
C PHE A 508 -9.75 17.68 -19.96
N ALA A 509 -9.53 18.20 -21.16
CA ALA A 509 -10.05 17.59 -22.39
C ALA A 509 -9.27 16.33 -22.80
N GLN A 510 -7.96 16.30 -22.58
CA GLN A 510 -7.08 15.25 -23.08
C GLN A 510 -7.02 14.00 -22.19
N VAL A 511 -7.32 14.15 -20.89
CA VAL A 511 -7.15 13.09 -19.89
C VAL A 511 -8.41 12.90 -19.05
N VAL A 512 -8.88 13.96 -18.37
CA VAL A 512 -9.99 13.86 -17.40
C VAL A 512 -11.28 13.41 -18.08
N VAL A 513 -11.68 14.08 -19.17
CA VAL A 513 -12.92 13.73 -19.90
C VAL A 513 -12.89 12.29 -20.43
N PRO A 514 -11.85 11.82 -21.14
CA PRO A 514 -11.74 10.42 -21.54
C PRO A 514 -11.86 9.39 -20.40
N CYS A 515 -11.30 9.70 -19.22
CA CYS A 515 -11.26 8.77 -18.09
C CYS A 515 -12.57 8.76 -17.28
N THR A 516 -13.40 9.80 -17.39
CA THR A 516 -14.64 9.98 -16.60
C THR A 516 -15.92 9.86 -17.45
N GLN A 517 -15.77 9.66 -18.76
CA GLN A 517 -16.88 9.55 -19.70
C GLN A 517 -17.82 8.38 -19.31
N PRO A 518 -19.15 8.62 -19.25
CA PRO A 518 -20.12 7.55 -19.03
C PRO A 518 -19.94 6.41 -20.04
N TYR A 519 -19.92 5.18 -19.54
CA TYR A 519 -19.72 3.94 -20.34
C TYR A 519 -18.39 3.89 -21.11
N GLY A 520 -17.42 4.75 -20.77
CA GLY A 520 -16.08 4.70 -21.32
C GLY A 520 -15.29 3.46 -20.86
N PRO A 521 -14.29 3.01 -21.65
CA PRO A 521 -13.52 1.79 -21.37
C PRO A 521 -12.66 1.92 -20.12
N LEU A 522 -12.18 3.14 -19.86
CA LEU A 522 -11.28 3.48 -18.76
C LEU A 522 -12.01 3.71 -17.45
N ARG A 523 -13.31 4.02 -17.50
CA ARG A 523 -14.08 4.52 -16.35
C ARG A 523 -14.04 3.56 -15.16
N MET A 524 -14.16 2.26 -15.40
CA MET A 524 -14.17 1.25 -14.34
C MET A 524 -12.87 1.20 -13.53
N TRP A 525 -11.78 1.75 -14.05
CA TRP A 525 -10.44 1.57 -13.52
C TRP A 525 -9.81 2.85 -13.00
N VAL A 526 -10.07 4.00 -13.64
CA VAL A 526 -9.35 5.26 -13.37
C VAL A 526 -10.28 6.47 -13.14
N GLU A 527 -11.60 6.26 -12.99
CA GLU A 527 -12.57 7.35 -12.81
C GLU A 527 -12.25 8.19 -11.57
N GLU A 528 -11.88 7.55 -10.45
CA GLU A 528 -11.55 8.24 -9.20
C GLU A 528 -10.31 9.12 -9.33
N SER A 529 -9.18 8.56 -9.75
CA SER A 529 -7.91 9.29 -9.96
C SER A 529 -8.02 10.41 -11.00
N ALA A 530 -8.89 10.26 -12.00
CA ALA A 530 -9.17 11.34 -12.96
C ALA A 530 -9.96 12.49 -12.33
N TRP A 531 -10.91 12.21 -11.44
CA TRP A 531 -11.61 13.23 -10.66
C TRP A 531 -10.69 13.91 -9.64
N GLU A 532 -9.81 13.16 -8.99
CA GLU A 532 -8.79 13.71 -8.09
C GLU A 532 -7.80 14.63 -8.82
N LEU A 533 -7.36 14.22 -10.03
CA LEU A 533 -6.55 15.08 -10.89
C LEU A 533 -7.29 16.39 -11.19
N LEU A 534 -8.58 16.34 -11.54
CA LEU A 534 -9.37 17.55 -11.77
C LEU A 534 -9.45 18.42 -10.51
N LEU A 535 -9.66 17.82 -9.34
CA LEU A 535 -9.71 18.56 -8.07
C LEU A 535 -8.37 19.26 -7.78
N SER A 536 -7.24 18.58 -8.00
CA SER A 536 -5.90 19.18 -7.88
C SER A 536 -5.70 20.35 -8.85
N MET A 537 -6.16 20.21 -10.09
CA MET A 537 -6.13 21.31 -11.07
C MET A 537 -7.00 22.49 -10.61
N CYS A 538 -8.21 22.24 -10.10
CA CYS A 538 -9.09 23.27 -9.55
C CYS A 538 -8.45 23.99 -8.35
N ASN A 539 -7.83 23.25 -7.45
CA ASN A 539 -7.18 23.80 -6.25
C ASN A 539 -5.99 24.71 -6.62
N ALA A 540 -5.22 24.34 -7.63
CA ALA A 540 -4.05 25.08 -8.11
C ALA A 540 -4.39 26.29 -9.02
N ALA A 541 -5.60 26.38 -9.55
CA ALA A 541 -5.99 27.42 -10.50
C ALA A 541 -5.99 28.83 -9.89
N ASN A 542 -5.61 29.84 -10.67
CA ASN A 542 -5.68 31.27 -10.33
C ASN A 542 -6.54 32.06 -11.32
N LEU A 543 -6.78 31.51 -12.51
CA LEU A 543 -7.42 32.19 -13.65
C LEU A 543 -8.75 31.53 -14.00
N TRP A 544 -9.74 32.38 -14.29
CA TRP A 544 -10.99 31.93 -14.90
C TRP A 544 -10.83 31.87 -16.42
N LEU A 545 -10.80 30.66 -16.97
CA LEU A 545 -10.65 30.35 -18.40
C LEU A 545 -11.90 29.67 -18.96
N GLN A 546 -12.04 29.64 -20.29
CA GLN A 546 -13.13 28.89 -20.94
C GLN A 546 -13.12 27.41 -20.53
N THR A 547 -11.93 26.80 -20.42
CA THR A 547 -11.77 25.41 -19.95
C THR A 547 -12.22 25.21 -18.51
N THR A 548 -11.99 26.18 -17.61
CA THR A 548 -12.49 26.11 -16.22
C THR A 548 -14.01 26.20 -16.16
N HIS A 549 -14.61 27.02 -17.03
CA HIS A 549 -16.05 27.09 -17.20
C HIS A 549 -16.62 25.75 -17.72
N ASP A 550 -15.99 25.17 -18.74
CA ASP A 550 -16.42 23.88 -19.30
C ASP A 550 -16.28 22.75 -18.28
N ALA A 551 -15.22 22.76 -17.46
CA ALA A 551 -15.04 21.85 -16.34
C ALA A 551 -16.12 22.03 -15.27
N LEU A 552 -16.53 23.26 -14.94
CA LEU A 552 -17.64 23.52 -14.01
C LEU A 552 -18.94 22.92 -14.56
N MET A 553 -19.27 23.18 -15.83
CA MET A 553 -20.47 22.63 -16.45
C MET A 553 -20.46 21.10 -16.46
N PHE A 554 -19.31 20.51 -16.80
CA PHE A 554 -19.12 19.07 -16.73
C PHE A 554 -19.32 18.53 -15.32
N CYS A 555 -18.72 19.13 -14.30
CA CYS A 555 -18.92 18.70 -12.92
C CYS A 555 -20.39 18.81 -12.50
N LEU A 556 -21.07 19.91 -12.84
CA LEU A 556 -22.48 20.12 -12.51
C LEU A 556 -23.39 19.02 -13.09
N GLU A 557 -23.14 18.60 -14.33
CA GLU A 557 -23.86 17.49 -14.97
C GLU A 557 -23.62 16.15 -14.26
N ASN A 558 -22.45 15.97 -13.65
CA ASN A 558 -22.03 14.72 -13.04
C ASN A 558 -22.34 14.61 -11.53
N MET A 559 -22.65 15.72 -10.83
CA MET A 559 -22.95 15.71 -9.39
C MET A 559 -24.16 14.84 -8.99
N THR A 560 -25.08 14.59 -9.91
CA THR A 560 -26.30 13.79 -9.66
C THR A 560 -26.15 12.33 -10.05
N ARG A 561 -25.01 11.94 -10.64
CA ARG A 561 -24.73 10.55 -11.01
C ARG A 561 -24.37 9.74 -9.77
N GLU A 562 -24.78 8.47 -9.76
CA GLU A 562 -24.32 7.49 -8.79
C GLU A 562 -22.89 7.03 -9.18
N ILE A 563 -21.89 7.70 -8.60
CA ILE A 563 -20.46 7.38 -8.76
C ILE A 563 -19.79 7.37 -7.39
N ALA A 564 -18.78 6.52 -7.19
CA ALA A 564 -18.04 6.45 -5.93
C ALA A 564 -17.37 7.80 -5.59
N ALA A 565 -16.78 8.44 -6.61
CA ALA A 565 -16.12 9.74 -6.52
C ALA A 565 -17.07 10.96 -6.44
N ARG A 566 -18.36 10.78 -6.11
CA ARG A 566 -19.36 11.89 -6.13
C ARG A 566 -18.95 13.05 -5.23
N HIS A 567 -18.40 12.75 -4.06
CA HIS A 567 -17.87 13.75 -3.15
C HIS A 567 -16.76 14.60 -3.80
N ILE A 568 -15.84 13.99 -4.57
CA ILE A 568 -14.79 14.69 -5.31
C ILE A 568 -15.38 15.60 -6.40
N VAL A 569 -16.40 15.13 -7.14
CA VAL A 569 -17.08 15.96 -8.17
C VAL A 569 -17.72 17.20 -7.57
N VAL A 570 -18.43 17.04 -6.44
CA VAL A 570 -19.03 18.16 -5.71
C VAL A 570 -17.94 19.10 -5.20
N ARG A 571 -16.78 18.56 -4.79
CA ARG A 571 -15.61 19.36 -4.45
C ARG A 571 -15.11 20.22 -5.60
N CYS A 572 -14.94 19.65 -6.78
CA CYS A 572 -14.58 20.41 -7.98
C CYS A 572 -15.57 21.56 -8.25
N VAL A 573 -16.88 21.34 -8.07
CA VAL A 573 -17.89 22.40 -8.25
C VAL A 573 -17.69 23.54 -7.24
N TYR A 574 -17.55 23.25 -5.94
CA TYR A 574 -17.39 24.34 -4.98
C TYR A 574 -16.08 25.12 -5.23
N VAL A 575 -14.98 24.45 -5.56
CA VAL A 575 -13.68 25.09 -5.84
C VAL A 575 -13.79 25.99 -7.08
N LEU A 576 -14.44 25.52 -8.13
CA LEU A 576 -14.64 26.28 -9.37
C LEU A 576 -15.62 27.46 -9.17
N LEU A 577 -16.65 27.31 -8.34
CA LEU A 577 -17.56 28.42 -8.01
C LEU A 577 -16.88 29.52 -7.19
N LEU A 578 -15.89 29.18 -6.35
CA LEU A 578 -15.04 30.16 -5.67
C LEU A 578 -14.20 30.99 -6.65
N LEU A 579 -13.74 30.36 -7.74
CA LEU A 579 -12.96 31.00 -8.79
C LEU A 579 -13.84 31.77 -9.79
N CYS A 580 -15.08 31.32 -10.01
CA CYS A 580 -16.00 31.85 -11.01
C CYS A 580 -16.33 33.32 -10.76
N PRO A 581 -16.20 34.23 -11.75
CA PRO A 581 -16.50 35.65 -11.59
C PRO A 581 -17.99 35.94 -11.39
N GLU A 582 -18.89 35.15 -12.01
CA GLU A 582 -20.36 35.33 -11.98
C GLU A 582 -21.07 34.03 -11.57
N PRO A 583 -20.90 33.56 -10.32
CA PRO A 583 -21.41 32.27 -9.87
C PRO A 583 -22.95 32.19 -9.84
N GLU A 584 -23.65 33.33 -9.83
CA GLU A 584 -25.12 33.37 -9.93
C GLU A 584 -25.67 32.81 -11.25
N LYS A 585 -24.86 32.71 -12.31
CA LYS A 585 -25.28 32.13 -13.60
C LYS A 585 -25.37 30.60 -13.56
N HIS A 586 -24.70 29.99 -12.59
CA HIS A 586 -24.56 28.53 -12.47
C HIS A 586 -25.28 27.96 -11.24
N THR A 587 -25.87 28.83 -10.41
CA THR A 587 -26.53 28.45 -9.16
C THR A 587 -28.02 28.76 -9.24
N CYS A 588 -28.84 27.82 -8.76
CA CYS A 588 -30.30 27.94 -8.81
C CYS A 588 -30.95 27.24 -7.60
N PRO A 589 -32.22 27.55 -7.27
CA PRO A 589 -32.92 26.92 -6.15
C PRO A 589 -32.94 25.38 -6.21
N ALA A 590 -33.10 24.80 -7.41
CA ALA A 590 -33.11 23.34 -7.58
C ALA A 590 -31.78 22.68 -7.18
N LEU A 591 -30.65 23.35 -7.42
CA LEU A 591 -29.34 22.88 -6.98
C LEU A 591 -29.21 22.94 -5.46
N VAL A 592 -29.72 24.01 -4.83
CA VAL A 592 -29.75 24.16 -3.37
C VAL A 592 -30.60 23.06 -2.75
N ASP A 593 -31.78 22.77 -3.29
CA ASP A 593 -32.68 21.73 -2.78
C ASP A 593 -32.01 20.35 -2.85
N HIS A 594 -31.35 20.04 -3.97
CA HIS A 594 -30.59 18.81 -4.12
C HIS A 594 -29.44 18.71 -3.11
N ALA A 595 -28.64 19.77 -2.98
CA ALA A 595 -27.52 19.80 -2.04
C ALA A 595 -27.98 19.69 -0.58
N MET A 596 -29.11 20.33 -0.23
CA MET A 596 -29.72 20.24 1.10
C MET A 596 -30.23 18.83 1.41
N LYS A 597 -30.86 18.19 0.44
CA LYS A 597 -31.30 16.80 0.56
C LYS A 597 -30.11 15.88 0.81
N GLU A 598 -29.06 15.98 0.00
CA GLU A 598 -27.86 15.15 0.16
C GLU A 598 -27.14 15.42 1.48
N LEU A 599 -27.06 16.67 1.94
CA LEU A 599 -26.47 17.04 3.24
C LEU A 599 -27.20 16.37 4.42
N THR A 600 -28.53 16.29 4.37
CA THR A 600 -29.37 15.87 5.50
C THR A 600 -29.74 14.39 5.48
N GLU A 601 -29.79 13.76 4.31
CA GLU A 601 -30.24 12.37 4.16
C GLU A 601 -29.11 11.35 3.91
N THR A 602 -27.89 11.80 3.58
CA THR A 602 -26.78 10.87 3.30
C THR A 602 -26.16 10.29 4.57
N GLU A 603 -25.81 9.00 4.54
CA GLU A 603 -25.03 8.35 5.61
C GLU A 603 -23.51 8.53 5.42
N ASN A 604 -23.07 8.97 4.23
CA ASN A 604 -21.65 9.14 3.93
C ASN A 604 -21.16 10.55 4.28
N GLY A 605 -20.36 10.66 5.33
CA GLY A 605 -19.81 11.94 5.82
C GLY A 605 -19.04 12.73 4.75
N ALA A 606 -18.24 12.08 3.90
CA ALA A 606 -17.48 12.78 2.86
C ALA A 606 -18.39 13.46 1.81
N ILE A 607 -19.56 12.87 1.54
CA ILE A 607 -20.57 13.46 0.64
C ILE A 607 -21.24 14.64 1.33
N ALA A 608 -21.64 14.48 2.61
CA ALA A 608 -22.23 15.56 3.40
C ALA A 608 -21.30 16.78 3.48
N ASP A 609 -20.01 16.57 3.80
CA ASP A 609 -19.01 17.62 3.90
C ASP A 609 -18.80 18.36 2.57
N ALA A 610 -18.78 17.62 1.44
CA ALA A 610 -18.66 18.22 0.12
C ALA A 610 -19.87 19.12 -0.22
N TYR A 611 -21.09 18.67 0.09
CA TYR A 611 -22.31 19.47 -0.12
C TYR A 611 -22.42 20.65 0.85
N PHE A 612 -21.95 20.50 2.08
CA PHE A 612 -21.81 21.62 3.01
C PHE A 612 -20.88 22.70 2.44
N ALA A 613 -19.70 22.33 1.94
CA ALA A 613 -18.77 23.27 1.31
C ALA A 613 -19.39 23.95 0.08
N LEU A 614 -20.11 23.20 -0.76
CA LEU A 614 -20.85 23.76 -1.90
C LEU A 614 -21.88 24.80 -1.46
N LEU A 615 -22.73 24.46 -0.49
CA LEU A 615 -23.77 25.37 0.03
C LEU A 615 -23.15 26.63 0.66
N ALA A 616 -22.02 26.50 1.34
CA ALA A 616 -21.31 27.64 1.93
C ALA A 616 -20.86 28.64 0.87
N VAL A 617 -20.29 28.15 -0.24
CA VAL A 617 -19.86 28.99 -1.36
C VAL A 617 -21.05 29.65 -2.05
N ILE A 618 -22.11 28.89 -2.36
CA ILE A 618 -23.32 29.43 -2.99
C ILE A 618 -23.95 30.52 -2.09
N LEU A 619 -23.95 30.34 -0.76
CA LEU A 619 -24.49 31.31 0.18
C LEU A 619 -23.74 32.64 0.17
N GLN A 620 -22.40 32.58 0.15
CA GLN A 620 -21.54 33.77 0.19
C GLN A 620 -21.43 34.51 -1.14
N ARG A 621 -21.53 33.77 -2.25
CA ARG A 621 -21.33 34.30 -3.60
C ARG A 621 -22.64 34.50 -4.38
N GLY A 622 -23.75 33.95 -3.91
CA GLY A 622 -25.05 34.02 -4.56
C GLY A 622 -25.73 35.38 -4.40
N ASN A 623 -26.74 35.64 -5.25
CA ASN A 623 -27.55 36.85 -5.17
C ASN A 623 -28.47 36.85 -3.93
N SER A 624 -29.01 38.02 -3.58
CA SER A 624 -29.84 38.20 -2.38
C SER A 624 -31.10 37.32 -2.35
N THR A 625 -31.71 37.07 -3.51
CA THR A 625 -32.90 36.21 -3.64
C THR A 625 -32.57 34.75 -3.29
N LEU A 626 -31.50 34.20 -3.88
CA LEU A 626 -31.06 32.83 -3.63
C LEU A 626 -30.58 32.67 -2.18
N ARG A 627 -29.87 33.65 -1.64
CA ARG A 627 -29.46 33.66 -0.23
C ARG A 627 -30.66 33.61 0.72
N SER A 628 -31.69 34.42 0.48
CA SER A 628 -32.90 34.44 1.32
C SER A 628 -33.67 33.11 1.26
N TYR A 629 -33.68 32.49 0.07
CA TYR A 629 -34.23 31.14 -0.12
C TYR A 629 -33.45 30.10 0.70
N MET A 630 -32.12 30.10 0.59
CA MET A 630 -31.23 29.20 1.33
C MET A 630 -31.40 29.34 2.85
N VAL A 631 -31.41 30.57 3.37
CA VAL A 631 -31.63 30.84 4.80
C VAL A 631 -32.96 30.24 5.28
N SER A 632 -34.02 30.38 4.48
CA SER A 632 -35.32 29.80 4.82
C SER A 632 -35.26 28.27 4.85
N ALA A 633 -34.60 27.64 3.86
CA ALA A 633 -34.43 26.19 3.78
C ALA A 633 -33.56 25.61 4.90
N PHE A 634 -32.45 26.29 5.24
CA PHE A 634 -31.56 25.91 6.34
C PHE A 634 -32.28 25.97 7.68
N LEU A 635 -33.03 27.05 7.90
CA LEU A 635 -33.81 27.25 9.12
C LEU A 635 -34.93 26.21 9.25
N GLU A 636 -35.69 25.97 8.17
CA GLU A 636 -36.75 24.95 8.18
C GLU A 636 -36.18 23.56 8.49
N SER A 637 -35.06 23.19 7.87
CA SER A 637 -34.40 21.91 8.13
C SER A 637 -33.90 21.81 9.56
N PHE A 638 -33.26 22.87 10.08
CA PHE A 638 -32.76 22.92 11.46
C PHE A 638 -33.88 22.78 12.50
N LEU A 639 -35.03 23.42 12.27
CA LEU A 639 -36.17 23.39 13.20
C LEU A 639 -36.97 22.08 13.17
N ASN A 640 -36.76 21.23 12.17
CA ASN A 640 -37.39 19.92 12.05
C ASN A 640 -36.54 18.78 12.65
N VAL A 641 -35.36 19.09 13.22
CA VAL A 641 -34.51 18.10 13.87
C VAL A 641 -35.03 17.76 15.27
N ASP A 642 -35.19 16.46 15.54
CA ASP A 642 -35.65 15.95 16.84
C ASP A 642 -34.58 16.05 17.94
N SER A 643 -33.30 15.86 17.59
CA SER A 643 -32.16 15.91 18.52
C SER A 643 -30.92 16.55 17.87
N VAL A 644 -30.64 17.79 18.27
CA VAL A 644 -29.59 18.62 17.65
C VAL A 644 -28.17 18.11 17.93
N GLN A 645 -27.97 17.34 19.01
CA GLN A 645 -26.65 16.83 19.40
C GLN A 645 -26.31 15.46 18.78
N SER A 646 -27.30 14.74 18.25
CA SER A 646 -27.07 13.41 17.65
C SER A 646 -26.84 13.45 16.15
N GLU A 647 -27.29 14.50 15.47
CA GLU A 647 -27.24 14.64 14.02
C GLU A 647 -26.07 15.53 13.59
N THR A 648 -25.16 15.01 12.77
CA THR A 648 -23.92 15.70 12.35
C THR A 648 -24.19 16.94 11.49
N PHE A 649 -25.24 16.93 10.67
CA PHE A 649 -25.58 18.03 9.76
C PHE A 649 -26.11 19.29 10.49
N THR A 650 -26.51 19.19 11.76
CA THR A 650 -27.05 20.33 12.52
C THR A 650 -26.00 21.42 12.78
N THR A 651 -24.76 21.02 13.03
CA THR A 651 -23.60 21.91 13.14
C THR A 651 -23.37 22.61 11.81
N GLN A 652 -23.38 21.87 10.69
CA GLN A 652 -23.22 22.40 9.33
C GLN A 652 -24.32 23.42 8.98
N LEU A 653 -25.58 23.11 9.25
CA LEU A 653 -26.71 24.03 9.05
C LEU A 653 -26.57 25.31 9.88
N SER A 654 -26.14 25.19 11.14
CA SER A 654 -25.98 26.34 12.03
C SER A 654 -24.82 27.24 11.62
N VAL A 655 -23.73 26.65 11.11
CA VAL A 655 -22.62 27.39 10.50
C VAL A 655 -23.08 28.12 9.23
N LEU A 656 -23.87 27.48 8.36
CA LEU A 656 -24.46 28.13 7.19
C LEU A 656 -25.37 29.29 7.59
N LEU A 657 -26.20 29.14 8.62
CA LEU A 657 -27.01 30.23 9.17
C LEU A 657 -26.14 31.38 9.71
N ALA A 658 -25.07 31.08 10.46
CA ALA A 658 -24.12 32.08 10.94
C ALA A 658 -23.49 32.87 9.78
N TRP A 659 -23.01 32.16 8.76
CA TRP A 659 -22.42 32.75 7.55
C TRP A 659 -23.40 33.62 6.75
N SER A 660 -24.71 33.31 6.78
CA SER A 660 -25.74 34.13 6.15
C SER A 660 -25.91 35.52 6.79
N LEU A 661 -25.41 35.71 8.00
CA LEU A 661 -25.50 36.98 8.74
C LEU A 661 -24.21 37.81 8.69
N LEU A 662 -23.15 37.28 8.07
CA LEU A 662 -21.90 38.02 7.93
C LEU A 662 -21.98 39.11 6.84
N PRO A 663 -21.21 40.21 6.98
CA PRO A 663 -21.14 41.25 5.97
C PRO A 663 -20.59 40.70 4.66
N CYS A 664 -21.35 40.83 3.57
CA CYS A 664 -20.88 40.46 2.24
C CYS A 664 -20.31 41.66 1.49
N LYS A 665 -19.15 41.49 0.85
CA LYS A 665 -18.47 42.53 0.05
C LYS A 665 -19.29 43.01 -1.16
N ILE A 666 -20.36 42.32 -1.54
CA ILE A 666 -21.08 42.50 -2.82
C ILE A 666 -22.28 43.46 -2.68
N THR A 667 -22.97 43.50 -1.53
CA THR A 667 -24.16 44.34 -1.33
C THR A 667 -24.42 44.67 0.14
N ASP A 668 -24.50 45.97 0.46
CA ASP A 668 -24.62 46.52 1.83
C ASP A 668 -25.92 46.12 2.60
N ASN A 669 -26.92 45.52 1.94
CA ASN A 669 -28.22 45.16 2.54
C ASN A 669 -28.45 43.65 2.78
N CYS A 670 -27.45 42.80 2.54
CA CYS A 670 -27.62 41.33 2.63
C CYS A 670 -27.92 40.81 4.05
N GLN A 671 -27.32 41.42 5.06
CA GLN A 671 -27.50 41.02 6.46
C GLN A 671 -28.95 41.24 6.91
N ALA A 672 -29.53 42.42 6.63
CA ALA A 672 -30.91 42.74 6.97
C ALA A 672 -31.91 41.79 6.29
N ALA A 673 -31.71 41.48 5.00
CA ALA A 673 -32.55 40.54 4.27
C ALA A 673 -32.48 39.10 4.85
N SER A 674 -31.30 38.68 5.31
CA SER A 674 -31.12 37.36 5.92
C SER A 674 -31.78 37.30 7.31
N LEU A 675 -31.65 38.35 8.12
CA LEU A 675 -32.38 38.49 9.40
C LEU A 675 -33.90 38.51 9.19
N ASP A 676 -34.39 39.20 8.17
CA ASP A 676 -35.80 39.20 7.80
C ASP A 676 -36.29 37.79 7.39
N ALA A 677 -35.50 37.04 6.62
CA ALA A 677 -35.81 35.67 6.26
C ALA A 677 -35.90 34.75 7.50
N ILE A 678 -34.95 34.87 8.44
CA ILE A 678 -34.99 34.14 9.72
C ILE A 678 -36.25 34.51 10.52
N ALA A 679 -36.55 35.80 10.63
CA ALA A 679 -37.71 36.29 11.38
C ALA A 679 -39.03 35.77 10.78
N HIS A 680 -39.15 35.79 9.46
CA HIS A 680 -40.32 35.26 8.76
C HIS A 680 -40.43 33.74 8.92
N GLY A 681 -39.33 32.99 8.82
CA GLY A 681 -39.30 31.54 9.02
C GLY A 681 -39.74 31.15 10.44
N LEU A 682 -39.14 31.78 11.46
CA LEU A 682 -39.50 31.56 12.86
C LEU A 682 -40.97 31.91 13.14
N SER A 683 -41.51 32.99 12.56
CA SER A 683 -42.90 33.37 12.79
C SER A 683 -43.93 32.36 12.28
N ARG A 684 -43.51 31.44 11.39
CA ARG A 684 -44.39 30.48 10.70
C ARG A 684 -44.16 29.02 11.11
N HIS A 685 -43.05 28.73 11.79
CA HIS A 685 -42.67 27.36 12.11
C HIS A 685 -43.17 26.93 13.51
N PRO A 686 -43.75 25.72 13.67
CA PRO A 686 -44.27 25.26 14.96
C PRO A 686 -43.21 25.13 16.06
N ASN A 687 -41.96 24.83 15.67
CA ASN A 687 -40.83 24.62 16.60
C ASN A 687 -39.96 25.87 16.83
N ALA A 688 -40.45 27.07 16.50
CA ALA A 688 -39.64 28.29 16.56
C ALA A 688 -39.04 28.61 17.95
N SER A 689 -39.71 28.19 19.03
CA SER A 689 -39.21 28.36 20.41
C SER A 689 -37.93 27.59 20.70
N SER A 690 -37.66 26.50 19.97
CA SER A 690 -36.50 25.65 20.19
C SER A 690 -35.24 26.14 19.46
N PHE A 691 -35.35 27.18 18.63
CA PHE A 691 -34.23 27.68 17.82
C PHE A 691 -33.00 28.06 18.67
N VAL A 692 -33.23 28.89 19.70
CA VAL A 692 -32.14 29.41 20.54
C VAL A 692 -31.52 28.30 21.39
N GLU A 693 -32.36 27.45 21.97
CA GLU A 693 -31.91 26.28 22.73
C GLU A 693 -31.07 25.35 21.85
N GLY A 694 -31.52 25.05 20.63
CA GLY A 694 -30.81 24.21 19.68
C GLY A 694 -29.41 24.73 19.33
N VAL A 695 -29.26 26.05 19.08
CA VAL A 695 -27.95 26.65 18.80
C VAL A 695 -27.04 26.64 20.04
N VAL A 696 -27.58 26.85 21.24
CA VAL A 696 -26.81 26.78 22.49
C VAL A 696 -26.31 25.36 22.77
N LEU A 697 -27.13 24.34 22.52
CA LEU A 697 -26.77 22.93 22.71
C LEU A 697 -25.60 22.49 21.81
N LEU A 698 -25.39 23.16 20.67
CA LEU A 698 -24.27 22.90 19.78
C LEU A 698 -22.92 23.37 20.31
N PHE A 699 -22.87 24.26 21.30
CA PHE A 699 -21.61 24.65 21.94
C PHE A 699 -20.91 23.46 22.61
N ASP A 700 -21.69 22.52 23.16
CA ASP A 700 -21.14 21.35 23.87
C ASP A 700 -20.55 20.28 22.94
N VAL A 701 -20.94 20.29 21.66
CA VAL A 701 -20.53 19.30 20.64
C VAL A 701 -19.78 19.94 19.46
N SER A 702 -19.39 21.20 19.61
CA SER A 702 -18.70 21.97 18.57
C SER A 702 -17.32 21.34 18.26
N PRO A 703 -17.00 21.10 16.98
CA PRO A 703 -15.74 20.43 16.61
C PRO A 703 -14.53 21.36 16.66
N SER A 704 -14.74 22.69 16.72
CA SER A 704 -13.64 23.64 16.81
C SER A 704 -14.03 24.99 17.41
N LYS A 705 -13.03 25.76 17.84
CA LYS A 705 -13.20 27.14 18.30
C LYS A 705 -13.85 28.02 17.21
N LEU A 706 -13.48 27.86 15.94
CA LEU A 706 -14.04 28.62 14.82
C LEU A 706 -15.55 28.43 14.70
N VAL A 707 -16.03 27.17 14.80
CA VAL A 707 -17.46 26.88 14.77
C VAL A 707 -18.16 27.52 15.97
N THR A 708 -17.55 27.43 17.15
CA THR A 708 -18.08 28.03 18.37
C THR A 708 -18.23 29.56 18.24
N ASP A 709 -17.21 30.24 17.71
CA ASP A 709 -17.21 31.69 17.49
C ASP A 709 -18.29 32.10 16.47
N LEU A 710 -18.51 31.30 15.41
CA LEU A 710 -19.57 31.52 14.43
C LEU A 710 -20.97 31.36 15.04
N LEU A 711 -21.17 30.35 15.88
CA LEU A 711 -22.43 30.13 16.59
C LEU A 711 -22.71 31.26 17.61
N VAL A 712 -21.68 31.76 18.29
CA VAL A 712 -21.78 32.96 19.14
C VAL A 712 -22.20 34.17 18.31
N CYS A 713 -21.57 34.40 17.15
CA CYS A 713 -21.95 35.49 16.25
C CYS A 713 -23.40 35.38 15.78
N LEU A 714 -23.85 34.18 15.40
CA LEU A 714 -25.25 33.91 15.02
C LEU A 714 -26.21 34.36 16.13
N LEU A 715 -25.98 33.92 17.37
CA LEU A 715 -26.82 34.30 18.50
C LEU A 715 -26.76 35.80 18.78
N GLN A 716 -25.58 36.43 18.77
CA GLN A 716 -25.46 37.88 19.01
C GLN A 716 -26.26 38.71 17.99
N GLN A 717 -26.23 38.33 16.72
CA GLN A 717 -26.93 39.04 15.64
C GLN A 717 -28.46 38.84 15.73
N VAL A 718 -28.89 37.60 15.95
CA VAL A 718 -30.32 37.25 16.05
C VAL A 718 -30.97 37.84 17.31
N LEU A 719 -30.22 37.95 18.41
CA LEU A 719 -30.68 38.50 19.69
C LEU A 719 -30.56 40.03 19.78
N SER A 720 -30.02 40.68 18.74
CA SER A 720 -29.82 42.13 18.74
C SER A 720 -31.15 42.88 18.93
N ALA A 721 -31.10 43.98 19.68
CA ALA A 721 -32.29 44.77 19.98
C ALA A 721 -32.80 45.57 18.77
N GLU A 722 -32.06 45.57 17.67
CA GLU A 722 -32.32 46.39 16.48
C GLU A 722 -33.39 45.76 15.57
N HIS A 723 -33.59 44.44 15.61
CA HIS A 723 -34.59 43.73 14.81
C HIS A 723 -35.88 43.48 15.60
N ALA A 724 -36.87 44.36 15.45
CA ALA A 724 -38.08 44.38 16.26
C ALA A 724 -38.93 43.09 16.22
N LEU A 725 -38.93 42.37 15.08
CA LEU A 725 -39.73 41.15 14.92
C LEU A 725 -39.07 39.95 15.61
N LEU A 726 -37.77 39.74 15.40
CA LEU A 726 -36.99 38.75 16.16
C LEU A 726 -37.05 39.07 17.66
N HIS A 727 -37.04 40.37 18.01
CA HIS A 727 -37.20 40.79 19.38
C HIS A 727 -38.58 40.43 19.98
N GLN A 728 -39.61 40.14 19.19
CA GLN A 728 -40.91 39.70 19.71
C GLN A 728 -41.03 38.17 19.74
N LEU A 729 -40.42 37.50 18.77
CA LEU A 729 -40.50 36.04 18.61
C LEU A 729 -39.63 35.29 19.63
N ILE A 730 -38.47 35.84 20.00
CA ILE A 730 -37.55 35.20 20.94
C ILE A 730 -37.88 35.64 22.37
N GLY A 731 -38.25 34.68 23.22
CA GLY A 731 -38.63 34.91 24.61
C GLY A 731 -37.53 35.57 25.45
N THR A 732 -37.91 36.16 26.58
CA THR A 732 -36.95 36.74 27.53
C THR A 732 -36.11 35.67 28.23
N SER A 733 -36.67 34.47 28.45
CA SER A 733 -35.96 33.30 28.97
C SER A 733 -34.82 32.86 28.05
N ASP A 734 -35.11 32.77 26.75
CA ASP A 734 -34.19 32.20 25.76
C ASP A 734 -33.03 33.16 25.50
N ARG A 735 -33.30 34.47 25.51
CA ARG A 735 -32.24 35.50 25.53
C ARG A 735 -31.34 35.39 26.72
N ALA A 736 -31.89 35.23 27.92
CA ALA A 736 -31.10 35.13 29.13
C ALA A 736 -30.26 33.85 29.14
N MET A 737 -30.78 32.75 28.59
CA MET A 737 -30.05 31.50 28.38
C MET A 737 -28.88 31.71 27.40
N ALA A 738 -29.16 32.25 26.22
CA ALA A 738 -28.13 32.48 25.20
C ALA A 738 -27.06 33.48 25.67
N GLN A 739 -27.43 34.56 26.36
CA GLN A 739 -26.48 35.51 26.93
C GLN A 739 -25.53 34.84 27.94
N LYS A 740 -26.06 34.01 28.85
CA LYS A 740 -25.23 33.25 29.78
C LYS A 740 -24.32 32.23 29.09
N ALA A 741 -24.81 31.56 28.04
CA ALA A 741 -24.03 30.61 27.27
C ALA A 741 -22.87 31.31 26.54
N ILE A 742 -23.14 32.45 25.89
CA ILE A 742 -22.13 33.29 25.24
C ILE A 742 -21.09 33.78 26.27
N GLU A 743 -21.53 34.30 27.42
CA GLU A 743 -20.62 34.72 28.50
C GLU A 743 -19.74 33.57 29.00
N GLY A 744 -20.30 32.36 29.11
CA GLY A 744 -19.58 31.15 29.50
C GLY A 744 -18.47 30.75 28.53
N VAL A 745 -18.71 30.88 27.22
CA VAL A 745 -17.72 30.61 26.16
C VAL A 745 -16.64 31.69 26.10
N LEU A 746 -17.01 32.96 26.25
CA LEU A 746 -16.09 34.10 26.20
C LEU A 746 -15.21 34.25 27.46
N THR A 747 -15.55 33.55 28.55
CA THR A 747 -14.78 33.61 29.81
C THR A 747 -13.74 32.48 29.83
N PRO A 748 -12.43 32.77 29.82
CA PRO A 748 -11.41 31.72 29.85
C PRO A 748 -11.50 30.90 31.15
N PRO A 749 -11.36 29.56 31.12
CA PRO A 749 -11.43 28.74 32.32
C PRO A 749 -10.33 29.16 33.30
N VAL A 750 -10.74 29.67 34.47
CA VAL A 750 -9.86 30.23 35.51
C VAL A 750 -8.96 29.16 36.19
N GLY A 751 -8.97 27.91 35.72
CA GLY A 751 -8.28 26.77 36.33
C GLY A 751 -7.01 26.25 35.65
N PHE A 752 -6.65 26.71 34.44
CA PHE A 752 -5.57 26.11 33.64
C PHE A 752 -4.21 26.84 33.66
N GLN A 753 -3.96 27.70 34.65
CA GLN A 753 -2.67 28.41 34.77
C GLN A 753 -1.60 27.70 35.61
N GLN A 754 -1.81 26.46 36.06
CA GLN A 754 -0.79 25.72 36.81
C GLN A 754 -0.71 24.25 36.41
N GLY A 755 0.01 23.97 35.32
CA GLY A 755 0.59 22.64 35.08
C GLY A 755 0.73 22.28 33.61
N LEU A 756 1.96 21.86 33.23
CA LEU A 756 2.39 21.32 31.93
C LEU A 756 2.69 22.43 30.91
N GLY A 757 3.93 22.63 30.45
CA GLY A 757 4.76 21.66 29.75
C GLY A 757 4.70 22.02 28.26
N GLU A 758 5.83 22.40 27.67
CA GLU A 758 5.97 22.70 26.23
C GLU A 758 5.33 21.56 25.42
N GLY A 759 4.19 21.80 24.76
CA GLY A 759 3.53 20.76 23.97
C GLY A 759 2.12 21.06 23.46
N ASP A 760 1.37 21.99 24.08
CA ASP A 760 0.00 22.29 23.62
C ASP A 760 -0.16 23.79 23.39
N ALA A 761 0.33 24.25 22.23
CA ALA A 761 -0.09 25.55 21.70
C ALA A 761 -1.58 25.44 21.40
N GLY A 762 -2.41 25.82 22.38
CA GLY A 762 -3.84 25.56 22.35
C GLY A 762 -4.52 26.06 21.08
N GLU A 763 -5.66 25.44 20.77
CA GLU A 763 -6.51 25.69 19.59
C GLU A 763 -6.75 27.18 19.30
N ALA A 764 -6.72 28.04 20.33
CA ALA A 764 -6.82 29.50 20.22
C ALA A 764 -5.64 30.19 19.49
N SER A 765 -4.54 29.48 19.22
CA SER A 765 -3.35 29.97 18.51
C SER A 765 -3.17 29.39 17.11
N ARG A 766 -4.08 28.51 16.67
CA ARG A 766 -4.05 27.91 15.32
C ARG A 766 -4.39 28.96 14.25
N ASP A 767 -3.82 28.80 13.05
CA ASP A 767 -4.13 29.68 11.92
C ASP A 767 -5.61 29.49 11.53
N PRO A 768 -6.42 30.56 11.54
CA PRO A 768 -7.83 30.48 11.15
C PRO A 768 -8.04 29.98 9.71
N THR A 769 -7.05 30.14 8.85
CA THR A 769 -7.05 29.60 7.48
C THR A 769 -7.02 28.08 7.48
N GLU A 770 -6.19 27.48 8.34
CA GLU A 770 -6.11 26.03 8.51
C GLU A 770 -7.42 25.48 9.09
N MET A 771 -8.00 26.19 10.06
CA MET A 771 -9.30 25.82 10.65
C MET A 771 -10.45 25.91 9.63
N LEU A 772 -10.42 26.90 8.73
CA LEU A 772 -11.41 27.03 7.66
C LEU A 772 -11.25 25.93 6.61
N LEU A 773 -10.01 25.59 6.23
CA LEU A 773 -9.73 24.47 5.34
C LEU A 773 -10.22 23.16 5.96
N GLU A 774 -9.94 22.91 7.24
CA GLU A 774 -10.42 21.74 7.97
C GLU A 774 -11.96 21.67 7.98
N LEU A 775 -12.64 22.79 8.28
CA LEU A 775 -14.09 22.87 8.32
C LEU A 775 -14.75 22.55 6.96
N LEU A 776 -14.12 22.93 5.85
CA LEU A 776 -14.60 22.64 4.49
C LEU A 776 -14.09 21.26 3.98
N GLY A 777 -13.28 20.57 4.78
CA GLY A 777 -12.72 19.25 4.47
C GLY A 777 -11.49 19.25 3.57
N ASP A 778 -10.81 20.39 3.42
CA ASP A 778 -9.61 20.62 2.61
C ASP A 778 -8.31 20.72 3.45
N GLY A 779 -8.30 20.18 4.67
CA GLY A 779 -7.18 20.31 5.61
C GLY A 779 -5.82 19.78 5.12
N GLN A 780 -5.79 19.03 4.01
CA GLN A 780 -4.56 18.54 3.37
C GLN A 780 -3.84 19.64 2.55
N LEU A 781 -4.52 20.75 2.24
CA LEU A 781 -3.95 21.84 1.46
C LEU A 781 -3.16 22.81 2.34
N GLY A 782 -2.03 23.30 1.84
CA GLY A 782 -1.29 24.35 2.53
C GLY A 782 -2.06 25.68 2.59
N ALA A 783 -1.94 26.39 3.71
CA ALA A 783 -2.59 27.70 3.95
C ALA A 783 -2.21 28.80 2.93
N ASN A 784 -1.11 28.61 2.20
CA ASN A 784 -0.63 29.52 1.15
C ASN A 784 -1.07 29.12 -0.28
N SER A 785 -1.90 28.09 -0.43
CA SER A 785 -2.40 27.67 -1.75
C SER A 785 -3.33 28.72 -2.38
N PRO A 786 -3.47 28.75 -3.72
CA PRO A 786 -4.46 29.60 -4.40
C PRO A 786 -5.88 29.39 -3.89
N HIS A 787 -6.22 28.14 -3.56
CA HIS A 787 -7.48 27.76 -2.95
C HIS A 787 -7.70 28.43 -1.59
N ALA A 788 -6.72 28.31 -0.69
CA ALA A 788 -6.76 28.94 0.62
C ALA A 788 -6.89 30.48 0.51
N ALA A 789 -6.23 31.09 -0.48
CA ALA A 789 -6.37 32.52 -0.76
C ALA A 789 -7.81 32.89 -1.18
N ARG A 790 -8.44 32.14 -2.09
CA ARG A 790 -9.85 32.35 -2.47
C ARG A 790 -10.79 32.20 -1.29
N LEU A 791 -10.59 31.16 -0.47
CA LEU A 791 -11.38 30.94 0.74
C LEU A 791 -11.23 32.12 1.71
N ARG A 792 -10.02 32.60 1.95
CA ARG A 792 -9.79 33.81 2.77
C ARG A 792 -10.43 35.05 2.19
N ASP A 793 -10.44 35.22 0.87
CA ASP A 793 -11.06 36.39 0.25
C ASP A 793 -12.58 36.41 0.42
N VAL A 794 -13.22 35.23 0.39
CA VAL A 794 -14.67 35.07 0.52
C VAL A 794 -15.10 35.01 1.99
N PHE A 795 -14.39 34.25 2.82
CA PHE A 795 -14.72 33.99 4.22
C PHE A 795 -13.84 34.76 5.23
N GLY A 796 -12.94 35.63 4.81
CA GLY A 796 -11.99 36.33 5.71
C GLY A 796 -12.64 37.22 6.77
N ALA A 797 -13.90 37.64 6.57
CA ALA A 797 -14.70 38.30 7.60
C ALA A 797 -15.03 37.37 8.80
N CYS A 798 -14.89 36.05 8.63
CA CYS A 798 -15.06 35.02 9.67
C CYS A 798 -13.79 34.80 10.51
N ILE A 799 -12.65 35.34 10.09
CA ILE A 799 -11.31 35.01 10.61
C ILE A 799 -10.77 36.11 11.55
N VAL A 800 -11.36 37.31 11.52
CA VAL A 800 -10.97 38.45 12.36
C VAL A 800 -12.14 38.79 13.29
N SER A 801 -12.21 38.14 14.45
CA SER A 801 -13.00 38.60 15.60
C SER A 801 -12.25 38.36 16.89
#